data_AF-W7JRL7-F1
#
_entry.id   AF-W7JRL7-F1
#
_cell.length_a   1.000
_cell.length_b   1.000
_cell.length_c   1.000
_cell.angle_alpha   90.00
_cell.angle_beta   90.00
_cell.angle_gamma   90.00
#
_symmetry.space_group_name_H-M   'P 1'
#
loop_
_entity.id
_entity.type
_entity.pdbx_description
1 polymer ?
#
loop_
_entity_poly.entity_id
_entity_poly.type
_entity_poly.pdbx_seq_one_letter_code
_entity_poly.pdbx_strand_id
1 'polypeptide(L)'
;MVAAAKGGGSSQDAKHVLDEIGKDVYETVEKDAKIYKEALKGNLQHAKGMGERASSNKTCTLVKEYYEHFNGDANSNRYPCKELSGKMGENRFSDTLGGQCTNKKIEGNKNNCGACAPYRRLHLCHHNLESIDTTSTTSDTLLAEVCYAAKFEGETLTTQHGQHQQTNPGTASQLCTVLARSFADIGDIVRGKDLFLGNDEEKKKRDELEENLQKIFAKIHSGLTSTRGKQNGELQKRYKGDAKKNFYQLREDWWDANRHTVWEAITCGAGESDKYFRQTACGTGTPTHKQCRCDDKANVDPPTYFDYVPQYLRWFEEWAEDFCRKKNKKLKDVKTNCRGDSGTDRYCSGNGYDCTQTIRAIGKLVIGEHCTNCSVWCRLYEKWIDNQKLEFLKQRNKYQTEISGGGASGGASGRSRKTRAATIKYEGYEKKFYEEFKKKGNYGTVDAFLGLLNNEKACKDINEEKEKIDFTKNVEDDKNINKEGTFYHSQYCQPCPGCGMKKTKNGNGWEEKDTNQCNIKLYKPTSSAKPTEIKILKSGEKHDDIKEKIEQFCKTQNGSDGSGGGNSEKKELYDEWKCYQIGELTKDGQEGMDDPDYDRLVETGGGLCILENQKKKEKSDPKSQNEPEQFQKTFNEFFYFWIGRFLNDSMYWRGKVNSCINKSKREKCEEECKKECECFQKWIGKKKEEWDKIKEHFKTQDFGVKLQIMSGIH
;
A
#
# COMPACT_ATOMS: atom_id res chain seq x y z
N MET A 1 16.70 -15.21 45.11
CA MET A 1 16.58 -13.84 44.59
C MET A 1 17.45 -13.74 43.35
N VAL A 2 16.86 -13.90 42.17
CA VAL A 2 17.54 -13.73 40.88
C VAL A 2 16.86 -12.55 40.20
N ALA A 3 17.65 -11.52 39.92
CA ALA A 3 17.19 -10.26 39.36
C ALA A 3 16.69 -10.46 37.92
N ALA A 4 15.45 -10.06 37.67
CA ALA A 4 14.89 -9.96 36.33
C ALA A 4 15.49 -8.73 35.63
N ALA A 5 16.09 -8.96 34.46
CA ALA A 5 16.48 -7.89 33.55
C ALA A 5 15.22 -7.22 32.98
N LYS A 6 14.90 -6.01 33.44
CA LYS A 6 13.89 -5.13 32.82
C LYS A 6 14.48 -4.54 31.54
N GLY A 7 14.04 -5.03 30.39
CA GLY A 7 14.25 -4.35 29.10
C GLY A 7 13.43 -3.07 29.04
N GLY A 8 14.08 -1.91 29.13
CA GLY A 8 13.45 -0.60 29.00
C GLY A 8 13.18 -0.29 27.53
N GLY A 9 11.97 -0.57 27.05
CA GLY A 9 11.44 -0.01 25.81
C GLY A 9 10.58 1.21 26.11
N SER A 10 10.78 2.32 25.40
CA SER A 10 9.87 3.47 25.47
C SER A 10 8.47 3.06 25.00
N SER A 11 7.42 3.46 25.73
CA SER A 11 6.02 3.26 25.32
C SER A 11 5.57 4.22 24.21
N GLN A 12 6.43 5.17 23.83
CA GLN A 12 6.19 6.14 22.76
C GLN A 12 6.21 5.49 21.37
N ASP A 13 5.44 6.08 20.46
CA ASP A 13 5.40 5.70 19.05
C ASP A 13 6.48 6.44 18.23
N ALA A 14 6.63 6.07 16.95
CA ALA A 14 7.73 6.56 16.13
C ALA A 14 7.61 8.06 15.87
N LYS A 15 6.41 8.58 15.58
CA LYS A 15 6.23 10.02 15.37
C LYS A 15 6.63 10.86 16.58
N HIS A 16 6.34 10.43 17.82
CA HIS A 16 6.79 11.17 19.00
C HIS A 16 8.31 11.26 19.09
N VAL A 17 8.99 10.12 18.96
CA VAL A 17 10.45 10.06 19.06
C VAL A 17 11.12 10.86 17.94
N LEU A 18 10.63 10.72 16.70
CA LEU A 18 11.15 11.47 15.56
C LEU A 18 10.97 12.99 15.76
N ASP A 19 9.81 13.43 16.22
CA ASP A 19 9.52 14.85 16.44
C ASP A 19 10.31 15.45 17.61
N GLU A 20 10.57 14.67 18.66
CA GLU A 20 11.41 15.09 19.80
C GLU A 20 12.88 15.26 19.38
N ILE A 21 13.42 14.30 18.63
CA ILE A 21 14.79 14.38 18.14
C ILE A 21 14.92 15.47 17.07
N GLY A 22 13.88 15.65 16.25
CA GLY A 22 13.78 16.77 15.31
C GLY A 22 13.86 18.12 16.02
N LYS A 23 13.25 18.25 17.20
CA LYS A 23 13.35 19.44 18.04
C LYS A 23 14.78 19.69 18.52
N ASP A 24 15.48 18.67 19.03
CA ASP A 24 16.86 18.84 19.49
C ASP A 24 17.80 19.29 18.36
N VAL A 25 17.60 18.72 17.17
CA VAL A 25 18.33 19.09 15.95
C VAL A 25 18.00 20.51 15.56
N TYR A 26 16.72 20.88 15.56
CA TYR A 26 16.24 22.23 15.29
C TYR A 26 16.92 23.26 16.21
N GLU A 27 16.84 23.07 17.52
CA GLU A 27 17.44 23.98 18.50
C GLU A 27 18.96 24.10 18.35
N THR A 28 19.61 23.08 17.80
CA THR A 28 21.04 23.11 17.49
C THR A 28 21.34 23.91 16.23
N VAL A 29 20.59 23.71 15.14
CA VAL A 29 20.83 24.41 13.86
C VAL A 29 20.31 25.85 13.87
N GLU A 30 19.21 26.12 14.58
CA GLU A 30 18.64 27.46 14.71
C GLU A 30 19.61 28.40 15.41
N LYS A 31 20.31 27.94 16.46
CA LYS A 31 21.34 28.75 17.17
C LYS A 31 22.40 29.29 16.21
N ASP A 32 22.84 28.47 15.27
CA ASP A 32 23.83 28.84 14.26
C ASP A 32 23.24 29.79 13.21
N ALA A 33 21.95 29.63 12.87
CA ALA A 33 21.24 30.39 11.84
C ALA A 33 20.66 31.74 12.34
N LYS A 34 20.43 31.87 13.66
CA LYS A 34 19.75 33.01 14.29
C LYS A 34 20.38 34.37 13.96
N ILE A 35 21.70 34.41 13.76
CA ILE A 35 22.46 35.62 13.39
C ILE A 35 22.01 36.16 12.02
N TYR A 36 21.47 35.30 11.16
CA TYR A 36 21.11 35.60 9.76
C TYR A 36 19.59 35.62 9.53
N LYS A 37 18.80 35.22 10.53
CA LYS A 37 17.33 35.07 10.47
C LYS A 37 16.66 36.33 9.91
N GLU A 38 16.97 37.49 10.47
CA GLU A 38 16.37 38.78 10.05
C GLU A 38 16.72 39.17 8.60
N ALA A 39 17.90 38.78 8.12
CA ALA A 39 18.31 39.10 6.75
C ALA A 39 17.62 38.19 5.71
N LEU A 40 17.22 36.99 6.11
CA LEU A 40 16.59 35.98 5.23
C LEU A 40 15.07 35.95 5.33
N LYS A 41 14.52 36.49 6.41
CA LYS A 41 13.08 36.54 6.66
C LYS A 41 12.37 37.31 5.55
N GLY A 42 11.38 36.67 4.94
CA GLY A 42 10.48 37.33 4.00
C GLY A 42 9.33 38.04 4.72
N ASN A 43 8.79 39.07 4.08
CA ASN A 43 7.59 39.77 4.48
C ASN A 43 6.53 39.65 3.38
N LEU A 44 5.42 38.96 3.69
CA LEU A 44 4.32 38.77 2.74
C LEU A 44 3.74 40.10 2.21
N GLN A 45 3.75 41.18 2.99
CA GLN A 45 3.25 42.50 2.55
C GLN A 45 4.14 43.14 1.48
N HIS A 46 5.43 42.78 1.47
CA HIS A 46 6.41 43.28 0.51
C HIS A 46 6.61 42.34 -0.68
N ALA A 47 5.89 41.21 -0.72
CA ALA A 47 5.91 40.34 -1.88
C ALA A 47 5.51 41.14 -3.13
N LYS A 48 6.14 40.83 -4.26
CA LYS A 48 5.88 41.53 -5.53
C LYS A 48 4.37 41.59 -5.77
N GLY A 49 3.83 42.76 -6.07
CA GLY A 49 2.39 42.96 -6.37
C GLY A 49 1.46 43.15 -5.17
N MET A 50 1.95 43.00 -3.92
CA MET A 50 1.15 43.18 -2.70
C MET A 50 0.93 44.65 -2.35
N GLY A 51 1.98 45.44 -2.11
CA GLY A 51 1.89 46.91 -1.96
C GLY A 51 0.68 47.40 -1.14
N GLU A 52 -0.13 48.30 -1.72
CA GLU A 52 -1.34 48.87 -1.09
C GLU A 52 -2.51 47.88 -0.92
N ARG A 53 -2.42 46.66 -1.47
CA ARG A 53 -3.49 45.65 -1.40
C ARG A 53 -3.49 44.85 -0.10
N ALA A 54 -2.39 44.86 0.63
CA ALA A 54 -2.27 44.18 1.91
C ALA A 54 -3.29 44.79 2.91
N SER A 55 -4.47 44.18 3.04
CA SER A 55 -5.53 44.73 3.90
C SER A 55 -5.41 44.29 5.37
N SER A 56 -4.50 43.34 5.63
CA SER A 56 -4.34 42.67 6.91
C SER A 56 -2.87 42.35 7.19
N ASN A 57 -2.56 42.08 8.45
CA ASN A 57 -1.28 41.48 8.85
C ASN A 57 -1.37 39.96 9.07
N LYS A 58 -2.56 39.37 8.88
CA LYS A 58 -2.79 37.93 9.05
C LYS A 58 -2.30 37.16 7.84
N THR A 59 -1.43 36.17 8.07
CA THR A 59 -0.84 35.31 7.03
C THR A 59 -1.90 34.71 6.09
N CYS A 60 -2.96 34.10 6.61
CA CYS A 60 -4.00 33.48 5.77
C CYS A 60 -4.69 34.48 4.83
N THR A 61 -4.87 35.73 5.26
CA THR A 61 -5.46 36.81 4.45
C THR A 61 -4.47 37.31 3.40
N LEU A 62 -3.22 37.56 3.81
CA LEU A 62 -2.17 38.04 2.90
C LEU A 62 -1.85 37.03 1.79
N VAL A 63 -1.78 35.74 2.11
CA VAL A 63 -1.59 34.68 1.11
C VAL A 63 -2.78 34.64 0.14
N LYS A 64 -4.00 34.85 0.66
CA LYS A 64 -5.20 34.93 -0.17
C LYS A 64 -5.15 36.09 -1.16
N GLU A 65 -4.89 37.29 -0.67
CA GLU A 65 -4.74 38.49 -1.49
C GLU A 65 -3.64 38.32 -2.54
N TYR A 66 -2.53 37.68 -2.17
CA TYR A 66 -1.41 37.41 -3.06
C TYR A 66 -1.84 36.57 -4.27
N TYR A 67 -2.44 35.39 -4.08
CA TYR A 67 -2.77 34.54 -5.22
C TYR A 67 -3.97 35.07 -6.03
N GLU A 68 -4.94 35.72 -5.40
CA GLU A 68 -6.08 36.35 -6.11
C GLU A 68 -5.61 37.45 -7.06
N HIS A 69 -4.53 38.15 -6.71
CA HIS A 69 -3.91 39.14 -7.59
C HIS A 69 -3.16 38.52 -8.77
N PHE A 70 -2.47 37.39 -8.57
CA PHE A 70 -1.63 36.79 -9.60
C PHE A 70 -2.34 35.83 -10.56
N ASN A 71 -3.58 35.40 -10.27
CA ASN A 71 -4.50 34.77 -11.23
C ASN A 71 -5.95 34.76 -10.69
N GLY A 72 -6.85 35.46 -11.40
CA GLY A 72 -8.26 35.06 -11.43
C GLY A 72 -8.39 33.70 -12.12
N ASP A 73 -9.24 32.84 -11.56
CA ASP A 73 -9.61 31.48 -11.98
C ASP A 73 -8.69 30.28 -11.66
N ALA A 74 -9.34 29.23 -11.16
CA ALA A 74 -8.81 27.87 -10.94
C ALA A 74 -8.28 27.17 -12.21
N ASN A 75 -8.43 27.80 -13.39
CA ASN A 75 -7.94 27.31 -14.67
C ASN A 75 -6.50 27.74 -15.01
N SER A 76 -5.88 28.59 -14.21
CA SER A 76 -4.50 29.02 -14.45
C SER A 76 -3.49 27.88 -14.31
N ASN A 77 -2.47 27.87 -15.16
CA ASN A 77 -1.32 26.94 -15.09
C ASN A 77 -0.47 27.11 -13.82
N ARG A 78 -0.81 28.06 -12.93
CA ARG A 78 -0.13 28.31 -11.66
C ARG A 78 -0.92 27.81 -10.43
N TYR A 79 -1.98 27.03 -10.62
CA TYR A 79 -2.72 26.44 -9.50
C TYR A 79 -1.88 25.36 -8.79
N PRO A 80 -1.64 25.43 -7.46
CA PRO A 80 -0.69 24.54 -6.78
C PRO A 80 -1.02 23.05 -6.87
N CYS A 81 -2.30 22.68 -6.87
CA CYS A 81 -2.77 21.29 -6.81
C CYS A 81 -3.24 20.72 -8.16
N LYS A 82 -2.91 21.37 -9.29
CA LYS A 82 -3.25 20.87 -10.63
C LYS A 82 -2.09 20.02 -11.12
N GLU A 83 -2.29 18.71 -11.19
CA GLU A 83 -1.28 17.80 -11.71
C GLU A 83 -0.94 18.10 -13.17
N LEU A 84 0.23 17.63 -13.63
CA LEU A 84 0.66 17.76 -15.04
C LEU A 84 -0.35 17.17 -16.04
N SER A 85 -1.11 16.15 -15.61
CA SER A 85 -2.19 15.53 -16.38
C SER A 85 -3.45 16.42 -16.51
N GLY A 86 -3.47 17.57 -15.84
CA GLY A 86 -4.63 18.45 -15.70
C GLY A 86 -5.64 17.97 -14.64
N LYS A 87 -5.38 16.84 -13.99
CA LYS A 87 -6.23 16.30 -12.92
C LYS A 87 -6.16 17.22 -11.70
N MET A 88 -7.33 17.51 -11.14
CA MET A 88 -7.48 18.25 -9.89
C MET A 88 -8.23 17.41 -8.87
N GLY A 89 -7.93 17.63 -7.59
CA GLY A 89 -8.70 17.04 -6.49
C GLY A 89 -8.48 15.55 -6.28
N GLU A 90 -7.30 15.00 -6.61
CA GLU A 90 -6.98 13.61 -6.29
C GLU A 90 -7.09 13.38 -4.78
N ASN A 91 -7.86 12.36 -4.39
CA ASN A 91 -8.08 12.07 -2.97
C ASN A 91 -6.85 11.38 -2.37
N ARG A 92 -6.13 12.08 -1.49
CA ARG A 92 -4.85 11.64 -0.92
C ARG A 92 -4.95 10.60 0.19
N PHE A 93 -6.17 10.28 0.62
CA PHE A 93 -6.43 9.24 1.63
C PHE A 93 -7.07 8.00 1.01
N SER A 94 -6.43 7.45 -0.02
CA SER A 94 -6.94 6.27 -0.73
C SER A 94 -6.74 4.96 0.04
N ASP A 95 -7.77 4.12 0.06
CA ASP A 95 -7.73 2.75 0.61
C ASP A 95 -7.36 1.69 -0.43
N THR A 96 -7.30 2.09 -1.70
CA THR A 96 -7.05 1.20 -2.86
C THR A 96 -5.73 1.52 -3.55
N LEU A 97 -5.30 2.78 -3.54
CA LEU A 97 -4.03 3.23 -4.10
C LEU A 97 -2.98 3.37 -3.00
N GLY A 98 -1.73 3.11 -3.37
CA GLY A 98 -0.57 3.06 -2.48
C GLY A 98 0.50 4.06 -2.87
N GLY A 99 1.55 4.11 -2.04
CA GLY A 99 2.73 4.93 -2.30
C GLY A 99 3.57 4.42 -3.48
N GLN A 100 4.73 5.03 -3.64
CA GLN A 100 5.69 4.68 -4.68
C GLN A 100 7.02 4.26 -4.05
N CYS A 101 7.59 3.13 -4.46
CA CYS A 101 8.87 2.66 -3.91
C CYS A 101 9.92 2.35 -5.00
N THR A 102 9.62 2.54 -6.29
CA THR A 102 10.55 2.16 -7.37
C THR A 102 11.80 3.04 -7.42
N ASN A 103 12.91 2.46 -7.88
CA ASN A 103 14.16 3.18 -8.13
C ASN A 103 14.07 4.21 -9.25
N LYS A 104 13.12 4.05 -10.18
CA LYS A 104 12.91 5.00 -11.28
C LYS A 104 12.23 6.29 -10.85
N LYS A 105 11.49 6.29 -9.74
CA LYS A 105 10.66 7.43 -9.29
C LYS A 105 11.14 8.06 -7.98
N ILE A 106 12.16 7.50 -7.33
CA ILE A 106 12.71 8.01 -6.07
C ILE A 106 14.23 8.02 -6.14
N GLU A 107 14.82 9.16 -5.81
CA GLU A 107 16.26 9.36 -5.75
C GLU A 107 16.91 8.47 -4.67
N GLY A 108 18.03 7.85 -5.01
CA GLY A 108 18.77 6.98 -4.10
C GLY A 108 18.17 5.59 -3.89
N ASN A 109 17.00 5.29 -4.47
CA ASN A 109 16.42 3.94 -4.39
C ASN A 109 17.15 2.95 -5.31
N LYS A 110 17.32 1.72 -4.81
CA LYS A 110 17.76 0.53 -5.55
C LYS A 110 16.61 -0.47 -5.62
N ASN A 111 16.79 -1.63 -6.27
CA ASN A 111 15.71 -2.61 -6.46
C ASN A 111 15.10 -3.05 -5.12
N ASN A 112 15.91 -3.56 -4.19
CA ASN A 112 15.47 -4.14 -2.91
C ASN A 112 15.80 -3.29 -1.67
N CYS A 113 16.24 -2.05 -1.86
CA CYS A 113 16.63 -1.13 -0.79
C CYS A 113 16.21 0.29 -1.21
N GLY A 114 15.39 0.96 -0.41
CA GLY A 114 14.83 2.26 -0.80
C GLY A 114 13.82 2.83 0.19
N ALA A 115 13.44 4.08 -0.04
CA ALA A 115 12.31 4.75 0.63
C ALA A 115 11.02 4.54 -0.17
N CYS A 116 9.87 4.69 0.48
CA CYS A 116 8.56 4.64 -0.16
C CYS A 116 7.87 5.98 -0.01
N ALA A 117 7.72 6.76 -1.09
CA ALA A 117 6.98 8.01 -1.06
C ALA A 117 5.49 7.73 -0.81
N PRO A 118 4.89 8.27 0.26
CA PRO A 118 3.49 8.02 0.61
C PRO A 118 2.57 8.66 -0.43
N TYR A 119 1.35 8.12 -0.56
CA TYR A 119 0.40 8.56 -1.59
C TYR A 119 0.08 10.06 -1.49
N ARG A 120 0.01 10.61 -0.27
CA ARG A 120 -0.09 12.05 0.00
C ARG A 120 1.02 12.86 -0.68
N ARG A 121 2.28 12.44 -0.55
CA ARG A 121 3.43 13.13 -1.15
C ARG A 121 3.37 13.10 -2.68
N LEU A 122 2.88 12.02 -3.29
CA LEU A 122 2.80 11.91 -4.75
C LEU A 122 1.95 13.03 -5.38
N HIS A 123 0.96 13.53 -4.63
CA HIS A 123 -0.01 14.53 -5.06
C HIS A 123 0.08 15.81 -4.20
N LEU A 124 1.29 16.16 -3.75
CA LEU A 124 1.56 17.37 -2.96
C LEU A 124 1.34 18.62 -3.83
N CYS A 125 0.64 19.62 -3.30
CA CYS A 125 0.40 20.87 -4.02
C CYS A 125 1.65 21.75 -4.05
N HIS A 126 2.40 21.74 -5.16
CA HIS A 126 3.58 22.60 -5.35
C HIS A 126 3.79 23.10 -6.78
N HIS A 127 2.85 22.86 -7.70
CA HIS A 127 3.07 23.12 -9.12
C HIS A 127 3.20 24.62 -9.46
N ASN A 128 2.71 25.52 -8.59
CA ASN A 128 2.95 26.95 -8.75
C ASN A 128 4.45 27.30 -8.72
N LEU A 129 5.25 26.54 -7.96
CA LEU A 129 6.70 26.74 -7.85
C LEU A 129 7.45 26.37 -9.13
N GLU A 130 6.93 25.44 -9.94
CA GLU A 130 7.55 25.03 -11.21
C GLU A 130 7.54 26.16 -12.25
N SER A 131 6.64 27.13 -12.10
CA SER A 131 6.47 28.29 -12.98
C SER A 131 6.87 29.62 -12.34
N ILE A 132 7.62 29.57 -11.23
CA ILE A 132 8.04 30.77 -10.49
C ILE A 132 8.97 31.66 -11.34
N ASP A 133 8.75 32.98 -11.29
CA ASP A 133 9.61 33.94 -11.98
C ASP A 133 10.97 34.05 -11.27
N THR A 134 12.05 33.60 -11.91
CA THR A 134 13.38 33.63 -11.32
C THR A 134 14.06 35.00 -11.36
N THR A 135 13.60 35.91 -12.23
CA THR A 135 14.29 37.18 -12.49
C THR A 135 13.95 38.22 -11.44
N SER A 136 12.69 38.29 -11.01
CA SER A 136 12.21 39.32 -10.09
C SER A 136 11.95 38.83 -8.67
N THR A 137 11.96 37.51 -8.43
CA THR A 137 11.71 36.94 -7.09
C THR A 137 12.75 37.40 -6.07
N THR A 138 12.26 37.90 -4.93
CA THR A 138 12.98 38.26 -3.71
C THR A 138 12.68 37.23 -2.61
N SER A 139 13.28 37.37 -1.43
CA SER A 139 12.90 36.54 -0.27
C SER A 139 11.40 36.66 0.04
N ASP A 140 10.86 37.88 0.00
CA ASP A 140 9.43 38.17 0.22
C ASP A 140 8.53 37.44 -0.79
N THR A 141 8.92 37.48 -2.07
CA THR A 141 8.14 36.86 -3.15
C THR A 141 8.23 35.34 -3.09
N LEU A 142 9.41 34.78 -2.76
CA LEU A 142 9.58 33.34 -2.56
C LEU A 142 8.72 32.86 -1.39
N LEU A 143 8.68 33.62 -0.29
CA LEU A 143 7.83 33.31 0.86
C LEU A 143 6.35 33.24 0.46
N ALA A 144 5.87 34.20 -0.32
CA ALA A 144 4.49 34.24 -0.78
C ALA A 144 4.13 33.04 -1.68
N GLU A 145 5.03 32.64 -2.60
CA GLU A 145 4.83 31.46 -3.46
C GLU A 145 4.83 30.15 -2.68
N VAL A 146 5.70 30.00 -1.68
CA VAL A 146 5.71 28.82 -0.80
C VAL A 146 4.48 28.79 0.08
N CYS A 147 4.05 29.93 0.63
CA CYS A 147 2.82 30.01 1.41
C CYS A 147 1.56 29.76 0.56
N TYR A 148 1.57 30.15 -0.71
CA TYR A 148 0.50 29.85 -1.66
C TYR A 148 0.35 28.33 -1.85
N ALA A 149 1.46 27.63 -2.09
CA ALA A 149 1.49 26.17 -2.15
C ALA A 149 0.97 25.53 -0.84
N ALA A 150 1.52 25.98 0.29
CA ALA A 150 1.18 25.48 1.62
C ALA A 150 -0.31 25.68 1.97
N LYS A 151 -0.89 26.83 1.69
CA LYS A 151 -2.32 27.12 1.96
C LYS A 151 -3.23 26.15 1.20
N PHE A 152 -3.01 25.97 -0.10
CA PHE A 152 -3.82 25.08 -0.92
C PHE A 152 -3.63 23.60 -0.57
N GLU A 153 -2.39 23.22 -0.22
CA GLU A 153 -2.08 21.90 0.33
C GLU A 153 -2.93 21.62 1.57
N GLY A 154 -2.91 22.55 2.53
CA GLY A 154 -3.61 22.46 3.81
C GLY A 154 -5.12 22.45 3.71
N GLU A 155 -5.70 23.33 2.89
CA GLU A 155 -7.15 23.39 2.64
C GLU A 155 -7.67 22.10 1.98
N THR A 156 -6.93 21.60 0.99
CA THR A 156 -7.28 20.35 0.31
C THR A 156 -7.14 19.16 1.27
N LEU A 157 -6.08 19.09 2.08
CA LEU A 157 -5.91 18.03 3.07
C LEU A 157 -7.01 18.06 4.11
N THR A 158 -7.35 19.24 4.64
CA THR A 158 -8.38 19.37 5.67
C THR A 158 -9.74 18.90 5.17
N THR A 159 -10.11 19.30 3.95
CA THR A 159 -11.37 18.88 3.33
C THR A 159 -11.43 17.36 3.11
N GLN A 160 -10.38 16.79 2.51
CA GLN A 160 -10.31 15.35 2.23
C GLN A 160 -10.21 14.52 3.52
N HIS A 161 -9.51 15.04 4.54
CA HIS A 161 -9.36 14.39 5.84
C HIS A 161 -10.69 14.28 6.57
N GLY A 162 -11.54 15.31 6.55
CA GLY A 162 -12.88 15.26 7.13
C GLY A 162 -13.73 14.12 6.54
N GLN A 163 -13.66 13.92 5.22
CA GLN A 163 -14.33 12.79 4.54
C GLN A 163 -13.71 11.44 4.92
N HIS A 164 -12.38 11.40 5.01
CA HIS A 164 -11.64 10.20 5.38
C HIS A 164 -11.94 9.75 6.82
N GLN A 165 -12.06 10.68 7.76
CA GLN A 165 -12.38 10.42 9.16
C GLN A 165 -13.77 9.80 9.32
N GLN A 166 -14.76 10.27 8.56
CA GLN A 166 -16.12 9.71 8.57
C GLN A 166 -16.16 8.26 8.08
N THR A 167 -15.33 7.92 7.10
CA THR A 167 -15.27 6.56 6.52
C THR A 167 -14.30 5.62 7.24
N ASN A 168 -13.48 6.13 8.16
CA ASN A 168 -12.48 5.39 8.95
C ASN A 168 -12.49 5.83 10.44
N PRO A 169 -13.63 5.70 11.13
CA PRO A 169 -13.76 6.16 12.51
C PRO A 169 -12.81 5.40 13.44
N GLY A 170 -12.09 6.15 14.29
CA GLY A 170 -11.16 5.60 15.29
C GLY A 170 -9.75 5.29 14.78
N THR A 171 -9.55 5.13 13.46
CA THR A 171 -8.28 4.72 12.85
C THR A 171 -7.66 5.74 11.89
N ALA A 172 -8.38 6.82 11.54
CA ALA A 172 -7.83 7.91 10.74
C ALA A 172 -6.68 8.63 11.45
N SER A 173 -5.60 8.93 10.71
CA SER A 173 -4.50 9.78 11.20
C SER A 173 -5.02 11.14 11.67
N GLN A 174 -4.34 11.77 12.62
CA GLN A 174 -4.75 13.11 13.10
C GLN A 174 -4.44 14.18 12.05
N LEU A 175 -5.36 15.14 11.82
CA LEU A 175 -5.21 16.17 10.80
C LEU A 175 -3.88 16.92 10.94
N CYS A 176 -3.54 17.38 12.15
CA CYS A 176 -2.31 18.12 12.40
C CYS A 176 -1.04 17.31 12.08
N THR A 177 -1.07 15.99 12.24
CA THR A 177 0.05 15.10 11.83
C THR A 177 0.17 15.05 10.31
N VAL A 178 -0.94 14.97 9.59
CA VAL A 178 -0.94 15.00 8.12
C VAL A 178 -0.40 16.33 7.60
N LEU A 179 -0.83 17.45 8.20
CA LEU A 179 -0.32 18.79 7.87
C LEU A 179 1.19 18.91 8.17
N ALA A 180 1.67 18.36 9.30
CA ALA A 180 3.10 18.32 9.64
C ALA A 180 3.94 17.53 8.62
N ARG A 181 3.43 16.40 8.13
CA ARG A 181 4.09 15.61 7.07
C ARG A 181 4.19 16.40 5.76
N SER A 182 3.12 17.06 5.32
CA SER A 182 3.15 17.91 4.12
C SER A 182 4.02 19.16 4.28
N PHE A 183 3.99 19.80 5.45
CA PHE A 183 4.88 20.91 5.78
C PHE A 183 6.36 20.53 5.65
N ALA A 184 6.74 19.38 6.19
CA ALA A 184 8.11 18.87 6.10
C ALA A 184 8.52 18.54 4.65
N ASP A 185 7.62 17.97 3.85
CA ASP A 185 7.90 17.70 2.43
C ASP A 185 8.02 18.98 1.59
N ILE A 186 7.20 20.01 1.84
CA ILE A 186 7.37 21.34 1.24
C ILE A 186 8.73 21.93 1.61
N GLY A 187 9.12 21.80 2.88
CA GLY A 187 10.45 22.22 3.35
C GLY A 187 11.59 21.50 2.63
N ASP A 188 11.46 20.20 2.37
CA ASP A 188 12.45 19.44 1.62
C ASP A 188 12.52 19.82 0.14
N ILE A 189 11.40 20.20 -0.48
CA ILE A 189 11.40 20.76 -1.85
C ILE A 189 12.18 22.08 -1.86
N VAL A 190 11.86 23.02 -0.97
CA VAL A 190 12.55 24.32 -0.91
C VAL A 190 14.04 24.17 -0.67
N ARG A 191 14.42 23.23 0.22
CA ARG A 191 15.83 22.97 0.58
C ARG A 191 16.60 22.13 -0.42
N GLY A 192 15.94 21.61 -1.47
CA GLY A 192 16.57 20.75 -2.48
C GLY A 192 16.94 19.35 -1.94
N LYS A 193 16.13 18.82 -1.01
CA LYS A 193 16.33 17.52 -0.33
C LYS A 193 15.27 16.48 -0.67
N ASP A 194 14.17 16.89 -1.29
CA ASP A 194 13.08 15.98 -1.60
C ASP A 194 13.53 14.85 -2.55
N LEU A 195 13.23 13.61 -2.16
CA LEU A 195 13.67 12.38 -2.83
C LEU A 195 12.73 11.98 -3.98
N PHE A 196 11.55 12.58 -4.12
CA PHE A 196 10.56 12.14 -5.10
C PHE A 196 10.86 12.73 -6.49
N LEU A 197 11.00 11.86 -7.48
CA LEU A 197 11.29 12.21 -8.87
C LEU A 197 10.03 12.23 -9.75
N GLY A 198 9.09 11.34 -9.45
CA GLY A 198 7.94 11.09 -10.32
C GLY A 198 8.29 10.33 -11.62
N ASN A 199 7.38 10.39 -12.58
CA ASN A 199 7.50 9.90 -13.94
C ASN A 199 8.46 10.77 -14.79
N ASP A 200 8.68 10.44 -16.06
CA ASP A 200 9.69 11.13 -16.87
C ASP A 200 9.34 12.58 -17.21
N GLU A 201 8.07 12.97 -17.18
CA GLU A 201 7.63 14.38 -17.31
C GLU A 201 7.79 15.12 -15.97
N GLU A 202 7.39 14.49 -14.86
CA GLU A 202 7.56 15.02 -13.50
C GLU A 202 9.05 15.26 -13.18
N LYS A 203 9.94 14.38 -13.63
CA LYS A 203 11.40 14.57 -13.51
C LYS A 203 11.89 15.84 -14.16
N LYS A 204 11.45 16.11 -15.39
CA LYS A 204 11.84 17.34 -16.12
C LYS A 204 11.36 18.57 -15.37
N LYS A 205 10.13 18.53 -14.85
CA LYS A 205 9.56 19.62 -14.05
C LYS A 205 10.27 19.82 -12.73
N ARG A 206 10.70 18.74 -12.07
CA ARG A 206 11.57 18.78 -10.89
C ARG A 206 12.92 19.41 -11.20
N ASP A 207 13.55 19.04 -12.31
CA ASP A 207 14.83 19.61 -12.73
C ASP A 207 14.68 21.12 -13.03
N GLU A 208 13.63 21.53 -13.73
CA GLU A 208 13.27 22.94 -13.96
C GLU A 208 13.05 23.70 -12.63
N LEU A 209 12.29 23.12 -11.70
CA LEU A 209 12.05 23.69 -10.38
C LEU A 209 13.35 23.88 -9.59
N GLU A 210 14.21 22.87 -9.56
CA GLU A 210 15.49 22.94 -8.85
C GLU A 210 16.42 23.99 -9.47
N GLU A 211 16.50 24.09 -10.80
CA GLU A 211 17.22 25.18 -11.47
C GLU A 211 16.66 26.56 -11.12
N ASN A 212 15.33 26.68 -11.04
CA ASN A 212 14.67 27.94 -10.70
C ASN A 212 14.96 28.34 -9.25
N LEU A 213 14.90 27.41 -8.29
CA LEU A 213 15.28 27.64 -6.91
C LEU A 213 16.75 28.03 -6.79
N GLN A 214 17.67 27.38 -7.53
CA GLN A 214 19.09 27.76 -7.55
C GLN A 214 19.28 29.22 -8.01
N LYS A 215 18.60 29.64 -9.08
CA LYS A 215 18.64 31.02 -9.59
C LYS A 215 18.10 32.02 -8.56
N ILE A 216 16.98 31.70 -7.92
CA ILE A 216 16.36 32.55 -6.89
C ILE A 216 17.29 32.70 -5.68
N PHE A 217 17.84 31.60 -5.17
CA PHE A 217 18.75 31.65 -4.01
C PHE A 217 20.08 32.33 -4.34
N ALA A 218 20.58 32.23 -5.58
CA ALA A 218 21.73 33.00 -6.03
C ALA A 218 21.46 34.52 -5.97
N LYS A 219 20.23 34.93 -6.30
CA LYS A 219 19.81 36.33 -6.24
C LYS A 219 19.56 36.81 -4.82
N ILE A 220 18.96 35.99 -3.96
CA ILE A 220 18.83 36.29 -2.53
C ILE A 220 20.23 36.49 -1.94
N HIS A 221 21.15 35.57 -2.23
CA HIS A 221 22.55 35.71 -1.83
C HIS A 221 23.18 37.01 -2.34
N SER A 222 23.03 37.34 -3.63
CA SER A 222 23.60 38.58 -4.17
C SER A 222 23.02 39.83 -3.48
N GLY A 223 21.71 39.89 -3.24
CA GLY A 223 21.06 40.98 -2.51
C GLY A 223 21.61 41.19 -1.10
N LEU A 224 21.81 40.09 -0.35
CA LEU A 224 22.44 40.12 0.98
C LEU A 224 23.86 40.68 0.94
N THR A 225 24.61 40.33 -0.10
CA THR A 225 26.01 40.73 -0.24
C THR A 225 26.22 42.14 -0.81
N SER A 226 25.18 42.77 -1.36
CA SER A 226 25.28 44.07 -2.05
C SER A 226 25.06 45.28 -1.13
N THR A 227 24.50 45.08 0.07
CA THR A 227 24.10 46.18 0.98
C THR A 227 25.25 46.53 1.94
N ARG A 228 25.79 47.77 1.88
CA ARG A 228 26.93 48.22 2.71
C ARG A 228 26.55 48.28 4.21
N GLY A 229 26.92 47.27 4.99
CA GLY A 229 26.78 47.25 6.46
C GLY A 229 27.63 46.16 7.14
N LYS A 230 27.92 46.31 8.45
CA LYS A 230 28.83 45.43 9.23
C LYS A 230 28.49 43.93 9.18
N GLN A 231 27.22 43.55 8.96
CA GLN A 231 26.77 42.16 8.84
C GLN A 231 27.13 41.47 7.50
N ASN A 232 27.49 42.24 6.48
CA ASN A 232 27.72 41.74 5.12
C ASN A 232 28.98 40.84 5.04
N GLY A 233 30.01 41.13 5.85
CA GLY A 233 31.23 40.31 5.88
C GLY A 233 31.02 38.90 6.45
N GLU A 234 30.11 38.72 7.40
CA GLU A 234 29.79 37.42 8.02
C GLU A 234 28.85 36.59 7.14
N LEU A 235 27.83 37.22 6.55
CA LEU A 235 26.93 36.60 5.56
C LEU A 235 27.70 36.08 4.35
N GLN A 236 28.58 36.91 3.78
CA GLN A 236 29.48 36.48 2.71
C GLN A 236 30.34 35.30 3.16
N LYS A 237 30.95 35.35 4.35
CA LYS A 237 31.81 34.26 4.85
C LYS A 237 31.04 32.95 5.08
N ARG A 238 29.81 33.00 5.58
CA ARG A 238 28.99 31.80 5.83
C ARG A 238 28.70 31.04 4.54
N TYR A 239 28.37 31.76 3.47
CA TYR A 239 27.99 31.15 2.19
C TYR A 239 29.11 31.16 1.12
N LYS A 240 30.31 31.65 1.46
CA LYS A 240 31.48 31.77 0.57
C LYS A 240 31.96 30.44 -0.01
N GLY A 241 31.72 29.33 0.71
CA GLY A 241 32.23 28.00 0.40
C GLY A 241 31.44 27.22 -0.64
N ASP A 242 30.39 27.81 -1.24
CA ASP A 242 29.50 27.11 -2.15
C ASP A 242 30.09 26.99 -3.57
N ALA A 243 31.15 26.19 -3.70
CA ALA A 243 31.91 25.96 -4.93
C ALA A 243 31.09 25.35 -6.09
N LYS A 244 29.77 25.16 -5.92
CA LYS A 244 28.84 24.57 -6.90
C LYS A 244 27.55 25.35 -7.17
N LYS A 245 27.30 26.51 -6.54
CA LYS A 245 26.07 27.33 -6.72
C LYS A 245 24.75 26.69 -6.22
N ASN A 246 24.76 25.71 -5.30
CA ASN A 246 23.51 25.09 -4.83
C ASN A 246 22.89 25.77 -3.60
N PHE A 247 23.65 26.54 -2.84
CA PHE A 247 23.14 27.37 -1.73
C PHE A 247 22.50 26.55 -0.59
N TYR A 248 22.85 25.27 -0.41
CA TYR A 248 22.16 24.38 0.55
C TYR A 248 22.07 24.97 1.96
N GLN A 249 23.16 25.52 2.48
CA GLN A 249 23.17 26.16 3.80
C GLN A 249 22.26 27.40 3.83
N LEU A 250 22.28 28.22 2.77
CA LEU A 250 21.40 29.39 2.64
C LEU A 250 19.92 28.98 2.54
N ARG A 251 19.59 27.89 1.83
CA ARG A 251 18.21 27.39 1.76
C ARG A 251 17.71 26.86 3.09
N GLU A 252 18.58 26.16 3.84
CA GLU A 252 18.26 25.70 5.19
C GLU A 252 18.04 26.87 6.15
N ASP A 253 18.93 27.87 6.14
CA ASP A 253 18.79 29.08 6.96
C ASP A 253 17.56 29.91 6.53
N TRP A 254 17.22 29.95 5.24
CA TRP A 254 16.01 30.62 4.74
C TRP A 254 14.74 29.90 5.19
N TRP A 255 14.72 28.56 5.13
CA TRP A 255 13.59 27.79 5.62
C TRP A 255 13.38 28.05 7.11
N ASP A 256 14.43 27.96 7.93
CA ASP A 256 14.36 28.26 9.37
C ASP A 256 13.79 29.66 9.64
N ALA A 257 14.24 30.67 8.88
CA ALA A 257 13.74 32.04 9.04
C ALA A 257 12.24 32.22 8.72
N ASN A 258 11.67 31.34 7.89
CA ASN A 258 10.34 31.52 7.30
C ASN A 258 9.33 30.41 7.65
N ARG A 259 9.77 29.31 8.26
CA ARG A 259 8.97 28.11 8.53
C ARG A 259 7.70 28.38 9.35
N HIS A 260 7.72 29.37 10.24
CA HIS A 260 6.56 29.79 11.02
C HIS A 260 5.42 30.32 10.14
N THR A 261 5.71 31.22 9.19
CA THR A 261 4.71 31.75 8.25
C THR A 261 4.16 30.67 7.34
N VAL A 262 5.01 29.74 6.90
CA VAL A 262 4.58 28.60 6.07
C VAL A 262 3.67 27.66 6.86
N TRP A 263 3.94 27.45 8.16
CA TRP A 263 3.06 26.68 9.04
C TRP A 263 1.71 27.36 9.26
N GLU A 264 1.71 28.68 9.47
CA GLU A 264 0.45 29.44 9.53
C GLU A 264 -0.35 29.28 8.23
N ALA A 265 0.30 29.34 7.06
CA ALA A 265 -0.35 29.14 5.77
C ALA A 265 -0.97 27.75 5.61
N ILE A 266 -0.22 26.66 5.89
CA ILE A 266 -0.73 25.28 5.74
C ILE A 266 -1.84 24.94 6.74
N THR A 267 -1.91 25.63 7.87
CA THR A 267 -2.94 25.41 8.90
C THR A 267 -4.15 26.33 8.78
N CYS A 268 -4.22 27.18 7.75
CA CYS A 268 -5.35 28.12 7.58
C CYS A 268 -6.72 27.44 7.56
N GLY A 269 -6.81 26.23 7.01
CA GLY A 269 -8.05 25.46 6.93
C GLY A 269 -8.37 24.62 8.17
N ALA A 270 -7.43 24.45 9.10
CA ALA A 270 -7.62 23.62 10.29
C ALA A 270 -8.65 24.25 11.24
N GLY A 271 -9.43 23.40 11.91
CA GLY A 271 -10.50 23.79 12.83
C GLY A 271 -10.01 24.21 14.21
N GLU A 272 -10.89 24.83 14.99
CA GLU A 272 -10.55 25.34 16.32
C GLU A 272 -10.20 24.25 17.33
N SER A 273 -10.76 23.05 17.16
CA SER A 273 -10.49 21.89 18.02
C SER A 273 -9.27 21.08 17.60
N ASP A 274 -8.67 21.37 16.44
CA ASP A 274 -7.56 20.58 15.91
C ASP A 274 -6.27 20.87 16.67
N LYS A 275 -5.70 19.80 17.24
CA LYS A 275 -4.51 19.85 18.07
C LYS A 275 -3.44 18.90 17.57
N TYR A 276 -2.19 19.35 17.67
CA TYR A 276 -1.04 18.52 17.36
C TYR A 276 -0.88 17.42 18.42
N PHE A 277 -0.37 16.26 18.01
CA PHE A 277 -0.41 15.05 18.83
C PHE A 277 0.40 15.19 20.13
N ARG A 278 1.55 15.87 20.08
CA ARG A 278 2.46 16.04 21.22
C ARG A 278 1.93 17.09 22.18
N GLN A 279 1.56 16.67 23.39
CA GLN A 279 0.94 17.51 24.42
C GLN A 279 1.87 18.58 25.01
N THR A 280 3.16 18.51 24.74
CA THR A 280 4.19 19.44 25.22
C THR A 280 4.88 20.17 24.06
N ALA A 281 4.24 20.22 22.89
CA ALA A 281 4.82 20.74 21.66
C ALA A 281 5.13 22.23 21.69
N CYS A 282 4.42 23.01 22.51
CA CYS A 282 4.62 24.45 22.60
C CYS A 282 5.76 24.81 23.56
N GLY A 283 6.37 25.99 23.37
CA GLY A 283 7.55 26.42 24.14
C GLY A 283 7.38 26.44 25.66
N THR A 284 6.14 26.55 26.15
CA THR A 284 5.77 26.49 27.58
C THR A 284 5.50 25.08 28.11
N GLY A 285 5.75 24.03 27.30
CA GLY A 285 5.40 22.65 27.63
C GLY A 285 3.90 22.37 27.60
N THR A 286 3.14 23.16 26.84
CA THR A 286 1.68 23.06 26.72
C THR A 286 1.26 22.45 25.37
N PRO A 287 0.01 21.95 25.26
CA PRO A 287 -0.52 21.49 23.98
C PRO A 287 -0.81 22.69 23.08
N THR A 288 -0.97 22.42 21.78
CA THR A 288 -1.51 23.41 20.84
C THR A 288 -2.93 23.81 21.24
N HIS A 289 -3.29 25.06 20.95
CA HIS A 289 -4.61 25.59 21.28
C HIS A 289 -5.62 25.29 20.17
N LYS A 290 -5.54 26.02 19.05
CA LYS A 290 -6.45 25.94 17.91
C LYS A 290 -5.68 25.84 16.60
N GLN A 291 -6.32 25.26 15.58
CA GLN A 291 -5.78 25.19 14.22
C GLN A 291 -4.39 24.57 14.14
N CYS A 292 -4.07 23.60 15.00
CA CYS A 292 -2.72 23.01 15.09
C CYS A 292 -1.61 24.03 15.43
N ARG A 293 -1.89 25.11 16.16
CA ARG A 293 -0.91 26.16 16.51
C ARG A 293 -0.74 26.34 18.01
N CYS A 294 0.44 26.82 18.40
CA CYS A 294 0.76 27.13 19.79
C CYS A 294 0.24 28.50 20.24
N ASP A 295 0.30 29.51 19.38
CA ASP A 295 -0.27 30.84 19.57
C ASP A 295 -0.53 31.41 18.15
N ASP A 296 -1.47 32.35 18.03
CA ASP A 296 -1.76 33.08 16.78
C ASP A 296 -0.90 34.34 16.63
N LYS A 297 -0.02 34.64 17.60
CA LYS A 297 0.95 35.71 17.46
C LYS A 297 1.93 35.41 16.34
N ALA A 298 2.36 36.46 15.64
CA ALA A 298 3.36 36.36 14.59
C ALA A 298 4.69 35.83 15.15
N ASN A 299 5.41 35.04 14.34
CA ASN A 299 6.73 34.49 14.64
C ASN A 299 6.77 33.44 15.76
N VAL A 300 5.64 32.74 15.98
CA VAL A 300 5.58 31.61 16.91
C VAL A 300 6.02 30.35 16.17
N ASP A 301 6.97 29.62 16.74
CA ASP A 301 7.47 28.42 16.08
C ASP A 301 6.36 27.36 15.92
N PRO A 302 6.36 26.63 14.78
CA PRO A 302 5.49 25.47 14.58
C PRO A 302 5.61 24.46 15.72
N PRO A 303 4.52 23.78 16.13
CA PRO A 303 4.56 22.74 17.15
C PRO A 303 5.22 21.44 16.68
N THR A 304 5.52 21.33 15.38
CA THR A 304 6.17 20.19 14.75
C THR A 304 7.62 20.52 14.39
N TYR A 305 8.47 19.50 14.41
CA TYR A 305 9.84 19.52 13.94
C TYR A 305 10.12 18.39 12.94
N PHE A 306 9.07 17.87 12.31
CA PHE A 306 9.19 16.89 11.23
C PHE A 306 10.04 17.42 10.06
N ASP A 307 10.05 18.72 9.81
CA ASP A 307 10.93 19.35 8.83
C ASP A 307 12.44 19.23 9.18
N TYR A 308 12.81 18.81 10.39
CA TYR A 308 14.18 18.47 10.78
C TYR A 308 14.41 16.97 10.97
N VAL A 309 13.43 16.13 10.62
CA VAL A 309 13.55 14.67 10.52
C VAL A 309 13.90 14.30 9.07
N PRO A 310 14.86 13.40 8.80
CA PRO A 310 15.17 12.93 7.45
C PRO A 310 13.93 12.34 6.74
N GLN A 311 13.72 12.71 5.47
CA GLN A 311 12.49 12.39 4.73
C GLN A 311 12.16 10.89 4.70
N TYR A 312 13.18 10.05 4.55
CA TYR A 312 13.02 8.60 4.57
C TYR A 312 12.35 8.09 5.87
N LEU A 313 12.74 8.60 7.04
CA LEU A 313 12.16 8.17 8.31
C LEU A 313 10.71 8.62 8.46
N ARG A 314 10.37 9.83 7.99
CA ARG A 314 8.99 10.32 7.98
C ARG A 314 8.09 9.48 7.09
N TRP A 315 8.57 9.12 5.91
CA TRP A 315 7.84 8.27 4.99
C TRP A 315 7.67 6.84 5.51
N PHE A 316 8.66 6.29 6.21
CA PHE A 316 8.54 4.95 6.80
C PHE A 316 7.58 4.94 7.99
N GLU A 317 7.58 5.99 8.81
CA GLU A 317 6.58 6.19 9.86
C GLU A 317 5.17 6.34 9.28
N GLU A 318 4.99 7.20 8.28
CA GLU A 318 3.71 7.39 7.58
C GLU A 318 3.23 6.07 6.95
N TRP A 319 4.12 5.32 6.30
CA TRP A 319 3.81 4.01 5.73
C TRP A 319 3.30 3.02 6.78
N ALA A 320 3.92 2.96 7.96
CA ALA A 320 3.53 2.02 9.01
C ALA A 320 2.15 2.35 9.59
N GLU A 321 1.86 3.63 9.85
CA GLU A 321 0.55 4.08 10.31
C GLU A 321 -0.54 3.74 9.27
N ASP A 322 -0.27 4.05 7.99
CA ASP A 322 -1.21 3.80 6.90
C ASP A 322 -1.42 2.29 6.64
N PHE A 323 -0.36 1.49 6.74
CA PHE A 323 -0.42 0.03 6.65
C PHE A 323 -1.36 -0.54 7.71
N CYS A 324 -1.18 -0.15 8.98
CA CYS A 324 -1.99 -0.67 10.08
C CYS A 324 -3.46 -0.23 9.98
N ARG A 325 -3.71 1.02 9.60
CA ARG A 325 -5.09 1.51 9.32
C ARG A 325 -5.75 0.71 8.20
N LYS A 326 -5.06 0.51 7.07
CA LYS A 326 -5.56 -0.26 5.93
C LYS A 326 -5.74 -1.74 6.27
N LYS A 327 -4.84 -2.33 7.06
CA LYS A 327 -4.94 -3.73 7.49
C LYS A 327 -6.19 -3.94 8.34
N ASN A 328 -6.46 -3.08 9.32
CA ASN A 328 -7.69 -3.11 10.12
C ASN A 328 -8.95 -3.15 9.24
N LYS A 329 -9.05 -2.22 8.27
CA LYS A 329 -10.20 -2.16 7.37
C LYS A 329 -10.34 -3.42 6.51
N LYS A 330 -9.25 -3.85 5.87
CA LYS A 330 -9.27 -5.02 4.98
C LYS A 330 -9.53 -6.32 5.74
N LEU A 331 -9.02 -6.47 6.96
CA LEU A 331 -9.34 -7.62 7.82
C LEU A 331 -10.82 -7.66 8.19
N LYS A 332 -11.43 -6.51 8.49
CA LYS A 332 -12.88 -6.41 8.70
C LYS A 332 -13.66 -6.85 7.46
N ASP A 333 -13.29 -6.36 6.28
CA ASP A 333 -13.94 -6.73 5.01
C ASP A 333 -13.82 -8.25 4.74
N VAL A 334 -12.62 -8.82 4.92
CA VAL A 334 -12.38 -10.26 4.79
C VAL A 334 -13.21 -11.05 5.81
N LYS A 335 -13.22 -10.64 7.08
CA LYS A 335 -13.99 -11.31 8.14
C LYS A 335 -15.48 -11.31 7.82
N THR A 336 -16.06 -10.16 7.48
CA THR A 336 -17.48 -10.05 7.13
C THR A 336 -17.84 -10.94 5.95
N ASN A 337 -17.01 -10.96 4.89
CA ASN A 337 -17.30 -11.77 3.70
C ASN A 337 -17.09 -13.29 3.93
N CYS A 338 -16.24 -13.67 4.88
CA CYS A 338 -15.93 -15.07 5.18
C CYS A 338 -16.69 -15.66 6.37
N ARG A 339 -17.23 -14.84 7.27
CA ARG A 339 -17.91 -15.25 8.51
C ARG A 339 -19.30 -14.62 8.72
N GLY A 340 -19.67 -13.63 7.90
CA GLY A 340 -20.90 -12.85 8.04
C GLY A 340 -20.77 -11.69 9.01
N ASP A 341 -21.83 -10.89 9.13
CA ASP A 341 -21.87 -9.68 9.95
C ASP A 341 -21.81 -9.99 11.45
N SER A 342 -22.43 -11.09 11.89
CA SER A 342 -22.32 -11.55 13.28
C SER A 342 -20.99 -12.23 13.59
N GLY A 343 -20.20 -12.53 12.55
CA GLY A 343 -19.01 -13.39 12.65
C GLY A 343 -19.32 -14.88 12.82
N THR A 344 -20.60 -15.27 12.86
CA THR A 344 -21.05 -16.66 13.05
C THR A 344 -22.14 -17.10 12.06
N ASP A 345 -22.45 -16.27 11.05
CA ASP A 345 -23.52 -16.55 10.08
C ASP A 345 -23.11 -17.68 9.13
N ARG A 346 -21.82 -17.75 8.80
CA ARG A 346 -21.24 -18.73 7.88
C ARG A 346 -19.79 -19.06 8.26
N TYR A 347 -19.25 -20.14 7.70
CA TYR A 347 -17.83 -20.44 7.80
C TYR A 347 -17.26 -20.81 6.43
N CYS A 348 -16.71 -19.82 5.73
CA CYS A 348 -16.11 -20.00 4.42
C CYS A 348 -14.59 -20.12 4.48
N SER A 349 -14.00 -20.87 3.56
CA SER A 349 -12.55 -20.83 3.31
C SER A 349 -12.18 -19.79 2.26
N GLY A 350 -10.91 -19.37 2.23
CA GLY A 350 -10.37 -18.51 1.17
C GLY A 350 -10.45 -19.13 -0.23
N ASN A 351 -10.64 -20.44 -0.34
CA ASN A 351 -10.85 -21.13 -1.62
C ASN A 351 -12.33 -21.19 -2.03
N GLY A 352 -13.23 -20.57 -1.27
CA GLY A 352 -14.64 -20.44 -1.58
C GLY A 352 -15.52 -21.60 -1.13
N TYR A 353 -14.99 -22.54 -0.34
CA TYR A 353 -15.77 -23.65 0.19
C TYR A 353 -16.52 -23.26 1.46
N ASP A 354 -17.75 -23.78 1.60
CA ASP A 354 -18.50 -23.79 2.84
C ASP A 354 -17.96 -24.92 3.73
N CYS A 355 -17.26 -24.54 4.79
CA CYS A 355 -16.63 -25.48 5.69
C CYS A 355 -17.62 -26.19 6.60
N THR A 356 -18.90 -25.80 6.61
CA THR A 356 -19.94 -26.53 7.36
C THR A 356 -20.38 -27.81 6.65
N GLN A 357 -20.21 -27.86 5.33
CA GLN A 357 -20.61 -28.98 4.49
C GLN A 357 -19.41 -29.70 3.84
N THR A 358 -18.31 -28.99 3.64
CA THR A 358 -17.05 -29.52 3.10
C THR A 358 -16.32 -30.40 4.11
N ILE A 359 -15.90 -31.59 3.68
CA ILE A 359 -15.06 -32.53 4.42
C ILE A 359 -13.84 -32.85 3.55
N ARG A 360 -12.77 -32.07 3.72
CA ARG A 360 -11.54 -32.19 2.91
C ARG A 360 -10.84 -33.53 3.08
N ALA A 361 -10.90 -34.13 4.27
CA ALA A 361 -10.21 -35.39 4.58
C ALA A 361 -10.67 -36.55 3.69
N ILE A 362 -11.94 -36.54 3.25
CA ILE A 362 -12.51 -37.54 2.34
C ILE A 362 -12.73 -36.99 0.93
N GLY A 363 -12.37 -35.73 0.69
CA GLY A 363 -12.51 -35.09 -0.62
C GLY A 363 -13.92 -34.62 -0.98
N LYS A 364 -14.88 -34.60 -0.04
CA LYS A 364 -16.21 -33.99 -0.24
C LYS A 364 -16.06 -32.48 -0.19
N LEU A 365 -16.33 -31.78 -1.28
CA LEU A 365 -16.16 -30.33 -1.37
C LEU A 365 -17.45 -29.63 -1.79
N VAL A 366 -17.83 -28.58 -1.06
CA VAL A 366 -19.06 -27.80 -1.31
C VAL A 366 -18.72 -26.31 -1.34
N ILE A 367 -19.06 -25.64 -2.43
CA ILE A 367 -18.99 -24.18 -2.61
C ILE A 367 -20.29 -23.57 -2.10
N GLY A 368 -20.21 -22.91 -0.95
CA GLY A 368 -21.34 -22.10 -0.51
C GLY A 368 -21.58 -20.93 -1.47
N GLU A 369 -22.83 -20.67 -1.81
CA GLU A 369 -23.26 -19.51 -2.61
C GLU A 369 -22.55 -18.22 -2.14
N HIS A 370 -22.51 -18.03 -0.82
CA HIS A 370 -21.92 -16.87 -0.15
C HIS A 370 -20.41 -16.98 0.11
N CYS A 371 -19.79 -18.14 -0.13
CA CYS A 371 -18.36 -18.38 0.10
C CYS A 371 -17.50 -17.99 -1.09
N THR A 372 -18.06 -17.90 -2.30
CA THR A 372 -17.36 -17.33 -3.46
C THR A 372 -16.86 -15.91 -3.21
N ASN A 373 -17.64 -15.09 -2.50
CA ASN A 373 -17.25 -13.74 -2.07
C ASN A 373 -16.04 -13.75 -1.14
N CYS A 374 -16.01 -14.64 -0.15
CA CYS A 374 -14.84 -14.83 0.72
C CYS A 374 -13.57 -15.07 -0.09
N SER A 375 -13.67 -15.89 -1.13
CA SER A 375 -12.54 -16.21 -2.00
C SER A 375 -12.00 -15.00 -2.76
N VAL A 376 -12.88 -14.13 -3.27
CA VAL A 376 -12.49 -12.88 -3.94
C VAL A 376 -11.80 -11.93 -2.98
N TRP A 377 -12.38 -11.70 -1.80
CA TRP A 377 -11.82 -10.80 -0.80
C TRP A 377 -10.48 -11.28 -0.25
N CYS A 378 -10.34 -12.58 0.00
CA CYS A 378 -9.07 -13.18 0.40
C CYS A 378 -7.97 -12.93 -0.64
N ARG A 379 -8.24 -13.17 -1.93
CA ARG A 379 -7.25 -12.88 -2.99
C ARG A 379 -6.83 -11.41 -3.06
N LEU A 380 -7.78 -10.50 -2.93
CA LEU A 380 -7.49 -9.06 -2.91
C LEU A 380 -6.63 -8.67 -1.71
N TYR A 381 -6.93 -9.25 -0.54
CA TYR A 381 -6.15 -9.04 0.68
C TYR A 381 -4.75 -9.64 0.60
N GLU A 382 -4.62 -10.89 0.16
CA GLU A 382 -3.35 -11.60 -0.03
C GLU A 382 -2.42 -10.82 -0.97
N LYS A 383 -2.93 -10.39 -2.13
CA LYS A 383 -2.16 -9.56 -3.06
C LYS A 383 -1.72 -8.24 -2.44
N TRP A 384 -2.60 -7.60 -1.67
CA TRP A 384 -2.26 -6.34 -1.01
C TRP A 384 -1.20 -6.55 0.08
N ILE A 385 -1.36 -7.53 0.96
CA ILE A 385 -0.43 -7.79 2.07
C ILE A 385 0.95 -8.23 1.56
N ASP A 386 1.01 -8.99 0.46
CA ASP A 386 2.28 -9.36 -0.19
C ASP A 386 3.02 -8.15 -0.74
N ASN A 387 2.31 -7.20 -1.35
CA ASN A 387 2.91 -5.93 -1.79
C ASN A 387 3.41 -5.12 -0.59
N GLN A 388 2.63 -5.02 0.49
CA GLN A 388 3.05 -4.31 1.71
C GLN A 388 4.30 -4.95 2.34
N LYS A 389 4.42 -6.28 2.32
CA LYS A 389 5.63 -6.99 2.74
C LYS A 389 6.85 -6.54 1.94
N LEU A 390 6.72 -6.42 0.61
CA LEU A 390 7.83 -5.96 -0.25
C LEU A 390 8.23 -4.51 0.04
N GLU A 391 7.26 -3.62 0.26
CA GLU A 391 7.52 -2.22 0.64
C GLU A 391 8.23 -2.13 2.00
N PHE A 392 7.79 -2.93 2.98
CA PHE A 392 8.43 -3.05 4.29
C PHE A 392 9.88 -3.50 4.18
N LEU A 393 10.14 -4.62 3.50
CA LEU A 393 11.48 -5.18 3.34
C LEU A 393 12.43 -4.16 2.71
N LYS A 394 11.94 -3.43 1.71
CA LYS A 394 12.72 -2.39 1.02
C LYS A 394 13.12 -1.23 1.94
N GLN A 395 12.19 -0.77 2.78
CA GLN A 395 12.45 0.28 3.76
C GLN A 395 13.36 -0.23 4.87
N ARG A 396 13.08 -1.41 5.44
CA ARG A 396 13.93 -2.08 6.44
C ARG A 396 15.40 -2.17 5.98
N ASN A 397 15.62 -2.58 4.73
CA ASN A 397 16.97 -2.67 4.15
C ASN A 397 17.64 -1.30 4.00
N LYS A 398 16.87 -0.24 3.68
CA LYS A 398 17.37 1.14 3.66
C LYS A 398 17.77 1.61 5.06
N TYR A 399 16.97 1.30 6.07
CA TYR A 399 17.32 1.60 7.47
C TYR A 399 18.68 1.01 7.85
N GLN A 400 18.86 -0.29 7.56
CA GLN A 400 20.09 -1.00 7.88
C GLN A 400 21.31 -0.42 7.16
N THR A 401 21.13 0.06 5.93
CA THR A 401 22.19 0.67 5.13
C THR A 401 22.56 2.08 5.62
N GLU A 402 21.56 2.95 5.83
CA GLU A 402 21.77 4.36 6.14
C GLU A 402 22.09 4.62 7.63
N ILE A 403 21.50 3.83 8.54
CA ILE A 403 21.54 4.09 9.98
C ILE A 403 22.41 3.08 10.72
N SER A 404 22.25 1.77 10.45
CA SER A 404 23.01 0.74 11.19
C SER A 404 24.47 0.58 10.77
N GLY A 405 24.90 1.19 9.65
CA GLY A 405 26.30 1.25 9.24
C GLY A 405 26.89 -0.12 8.87
N GLY A 406 26.30 -0.81 7.90
CA GLY A 406 26.79 -2.11 7.43
C GLY A 406 28.27 -2.07 7.01
N GLY A 407 29.14 -2.64 7.85
CA GLY A 407 30.49 -3.02 7.46
C GLY A 407 30.48 -4.11 6.39
N ALA A 408 31.39 -3.97 5.42
CA ALA A 408 31.90 -5.01 4.52
C ALA A 408 30.88 -5.95 3.85
N SER A 409 30.39 -5.58 2.66
CA SER A 409 30.51 -6.34 1.39
C SER A 409 29.43 -5.94 0.38
N GLY A 410 29.83 -5.79 -0.90
CA GLY A 410 28.88 -5.83 -2.02
C GLY A 410 28.38 -4.49 -2.59
N GLY A 411 29.29 -3.72 -3.18
CA GLY A 411 29.07 -2.92 -4.39
C GLY A 411 27.78 -2.12 -4.56
N ALA A 412 27.81 -0.84 -4.16
CA ALA A 412 27.09 0.21 -4.86
C ALA A 412 27.63 1.60 -4.46
N SER A 413 28.58 2.10 -5.25
CA SER A 413 28.87 3.53 -5.52
C SER A 413 28.65 4.53 -4.36
N GLY A 414 29.15 4.19 -3.17
CA GLY A 414 29.69 5.21 -2.29
C GLY A 414 30.88 5.84 -3.02
N ARG A 415 30.72 7.08 -3.48
CA ARG A 415 31.86 7.89 -3.90
C ARG A 415 32.72 8.06 -2.65
N SER A 416 33.68 7.15 -2.49
CA SER A 416 34.80 7.26 -1.57
C SER A 416 35.38 8.65 -1.76
N ARG A 417 35.19 9.52 -0.77
CA ARG A 417 35.97 10.74 -0.69
C ARG A 417 37.37 10.28 -0.32
N LYS A 418 38.22 10.15 -1.34
CA LYS A 418 39.67 10.26 -1.15
C LYS A 418 39.92 11.48 -0.27
N THR A 419 40.59 11.24 0.84
CA THR A 419 41.25 12.25 1.67
C THR A 419 42.16 13.10 0.78
N ARG A 420 41.71 14.31 0.48
CA ARG A 420 42.52 15.44 -0.01
C ARG A 420 41.97 16.71 0.62
N ALA A 421 42.86 17.45 1.28
CA ALA A 421 42.78 18.82 1.78
C ALA A 421 41.44 19.30 2.38
N ALA A 422 41.48 19.69 3.65
CA ALA A 422 40.38 20.29 4.41
C ALA A 422 39.62 21.35 3.60
N THR A 423 38.48 20.96 3.05
CA THR A 423 37.43 21.85 2.55
C THR A 423 36.25 21.58 3.48
N ILE A 424 35.80 22.60 4.21
CA ILE A 424 34.66 22.50 5.13
C ILE A 424 33.45 22.05 4.30
N LYS A 425 33.09 20.78 4.39
CA LYS A 425 31.94 20.22 3.68
C LYS A 425 30.72 20.43 4.58
N TYR A 426 29.73 21.18 4.13
CA TYR A 426 28.44 21.27 4.80
C TYR A 426 27.82 19.86 4.93
N GLU A 427 27.52 19.42 6.15
CA GLU A 427 27.03 18.05 6.42
C GLU A 427 25.51 17.98 6.63
N GLY A 428 24.80 19.12 6.62
CA GLY A 428 23.34 19.22 6.73
C GLY A 428 22.78 18.79 8.10
N TYR A 429 21.51 19.12 8.37
CA TYR A 429 20.84 18.71 9.61
C TYR A 429 20.64 17.19 9.74
N GLU A 430 20.54 16.45 8.61
CA GLU A 430 20.26 15.00 8.62
C GLU A 430 21.36 14.19 9.30
N LYS A 431 22.63 14.59 9.14
CA LYS A 431 23.74 13.95 9.85
C LYS A 431 23.61 14.13 11.36
N LYS A 432 23.33 15.36 11.80
CA LYS A 432 23.08 15.67 13.22
C LYS A 432 21.90 14.84 13.75
N PHE A 433 20.83 14.73 12.96
CA PHE A 433 19.69 13.88 13.30
C PHE A 433 20.09 12.42 13.49
N TYR A 434 20.76 11.80 12.52
CA TYR A 434 21.14 10.38 12.66
C TYR A 434 22.11 10.14 13.82
N GLU A 435 22.99 11.09 14.14
CA GLU A 435 23.87 10.99 15.31
C GLU A 435 23.06 11.02 16.62
N GLU A 436 22.15 11.99 16.77
CA GLU A 436 21.28 12.07 17.95
C GLU A 436 20.31 10.88 18.03
N PHE A 437 19.79 10.43 16.89
CA PHE A 437 18.90 9.29 16.77
C PHE A 437 19.58 7.97 17.19
N LYS A 438 20.87 7.79 16.89
CA LYS A 438 21.63 6.62 17.37
C LYS A 438 21.91 6.69 18.87
N LYS A 439 22.18 7.89 19.39
CA LYS A 439 22.51 8.10 20.81
C LYS A 439 21.27 7.94 21.71
N LYS A 440 20.17 8.61 21.37
CA LYS A 440 18.92 8.55 22.13
C LYS A 440 18.22 7.23 21.81
N GLY A 441 18.04 6.36 22.80
CA GLY A 441 17.21 5.14 22.67
C GLY A 441 17.82 3.95 21.92
N ASN A 442 19.12 3.99 21.58
CA ASN A 442 19.82 2.93 20.85
C ASN A 442 19.16 2.56 19.50
N TYR A 443 18.54 3.54 18.81
CA TYR A 443 17.96 3.33 17.47
C TYR A 443 19.04 3.15 16.38
N GLY A 444 20.28 2.81 16.73
CA GLY A 444 21.28 2.35 15.78
C GLY A 444 20.91 1.00 15.15
N THR A 445 20.08 0.18 15.80
CA THR A 445 19.58 -1.08 15.25
C THR A 445 18.23 -0.91 14.59
N VAL A 446 17.96 -1.74 13.57
CA VAL A 446 16.67 -1.72 12.87
C VAL A 446 15.52 -2.12 13.80
N ASP A 447 15.70 -3.14 14.64
CA ASP A 447 14.65 -3.64 15.52
C ASP A 447 14.19 -2.61 16.57
N ALA A 448 15.11 -1.77 17.06
CA ALA A 448 14.76 -0.71 18.00
C ALA A 448 13.79 0.30 17.36
N PHE A 449 14.00 0.67 16.09
CA PHE A 449 13.08 1.55 15.37
C PHE A 449 11.78 0.85 14.97
N LEU A 450 11.85 -0.41 14.50
CA LEU A 450 10.66 -1.19 14.18
C LEU A 450 9.76 -1.39 15.42
N GLY A 451 10.35 -1.47 16.61
CA GLY A 451 9.62 -1.46 17.88
C GLY A 451 8.81 -0.17 18.11
N LEU A 452 9.30 0.99 17.65
CA LEU A 452 8.53 2.24 17.70
C LEU A 452 7.35 2.22 16.72
N LEU A 453 7.54 1.64 15.52
CA LEU A 453 6.46 1.50 14.54
C LEU A 453 5.33 0.59 15.06
N ASN A 454 5.68 -0.46 15.83
CA ASN A 454 4.70 -1.30 16.53
C ASN A 454 3.85 -0.51 17.54
N ASN A 455 4.37 0.60 18.06
CA ASN A 455 3.72 1.40 19.08
C ASN A 455 2.66 2.35 18.54
N GLU A 456 2.55 2.50 17.22
CA GLU A 456 1.52 3.31 16.57
C GLU A 456 0.12 2.83 16.97
N LYS A 457 -0.79 3.77 17.27
CA LYS A 457 -2.13 3.46 17.76
C LYS A 457 -2.88 2.53 16.82
N ALA A 458 -2.89 2.84 15.51
CA ALA A 458 -3.55 2.03 14.51
C ALA A 458 -3.01 0.59 14.44
N CYS A 459 -1.73 0.38 14.79
CA CYS A 459 -1.13 -0.96 14.84
C CYS A 459 -1.54 -1.72 16.10
N LYS A 460 -1.60 -1.04 17.25
CA LYS A 460 -2.06 -1.62 18.52
C LYS A 460 -3.55 -1.98 18.52
N ASP A 461 -4.36 -1.27 17.73
CA ASP A 461 -5.79 -1.54 17.60
C ASP A 461 -6.09 -2.87 16.87
N ILE A 462 -5.10 -3.47 16.19
CA ILE A 462 -5.19 -4.83 15.62
C ILE A 462 -4.93 -5.84 16.74
N ASN A 463 -6.01 -6.34 17.34
CA ASN A 463 -5.96 -7.17 18.54
C ASN A 463 -6.24 -8.65 18.30
N GLU A 464 -6.57 -9.07 17.08
CA GLU A 464 -6.69 -10.50 16.76
C GLU A 464 -5.34 -11.20 16.92
N GLU A 465 -5.31 -12.25 17.74
CA GLU A 465 -4.07 -12.95 18.17
C GLU A 465 -3.15 -13.32 17.00
N LYS A 466 -3.73 -13.87 15.92
CA LYS A 466 -3.01 -14.32 14.72
C LYS A 466 -2.62 -13.18 13.76
N GLU A 467 -3.21 -12.00 13.93
CA GLU A 467 -3.01 -10.83 13.05
C GLU A 467 -2.12 -9.76 13.69
N LYS A 468 -1.73 -9.95 14.96
CA LYS A 468 -0.99 -9.00 15.78
C LYS A 468 0.24 -8.45 15.04
N ILE A 469 0.36 -7.13 15.05
CA ILE A 469 1.48 -6.43 14.42
C ILE A 469 2.73 -6.57 15.27
N ASP A 470 3.80 -7.02 14.62
CA ASP A 470 5.15 -6.98 15.12
C ASP A 470 6.14 -6.91 13.96
N PHE A 471 6.60 -5.71 13.64
CA PHE A 471 7.59 -5.47 12.60
C PHE A 471 8.99 -6.00 12.96
N THR A 472 9.28 -6.28 14.24
CA THR A 472 10.60 -6.78 14.69
C THR A 472 10.79 -8.27 14.40
N LYS A 473 9.71 -9.00 14.09
CA LYS A 473 9.81 -10.40 13.71
C LYS A 473 10.53 -10.55 12.39
N ASN A 474 11.41 -11.55 12.31
CA ASN A 474 12.11 -11.89 11.08
C ASN A 474 11.11 -12.20 9.97
N VAL A 475 11.15 -11.38 8.92
CA VAL A 475 10.44 -11.59 7.68
C VAL A 475 11.44 -12.14 6.67
N GLU A 476 11.27 -13.40 6.28
CA GLU A 476 12.04 -14.05 5.21
C GLU A 476 11.74 -13.37 3.86
N ASP A 477 12.77 -13.21 3.03
CA ASP A 477 12.68 -12.57 1.71
C ASP A 477 11.91 -13.42 0.69
N ASP A 478 11.89 -14.74 0.91
CA ASP A 478 11.16 -15.67 0.06
C ASP A 478 9.66 -15.71 0.43
N LYS A 479 8.84 -16.13 -0.54
CA LYS A 479 7.37 -16.08 -0.62
C LYS A 479 6.68 -16.11 0.74
N ASN A 480 5.63 -15.31 0.92
CA ASN A 480 4.83 -15.24 2.15
C ASN A 480 4.34 -16.64 2.57
N ILE A 481 5.14 -17.31 3.41
CA ILE A 481 4.75 -18.53 4.11
C ILE A 481 3.67 -18.03 5.05
N ASN A 482 2.45 -18.54 4.96
CA ASN A 482 1.26 -18.19 5.76
C ASN A 482 1.48 -18.29 7.29
N LYS A 483 2.48 -17.61 7.83
CA LYS A 483 2.85 -17.54 9.24
C LYS A 483 2.08 -16.37 9.83
N GLU A 484 1.54 -16.60 11.03
CA GLU A 484 0.75 -15.63 11.79
C GLU A 484 1.59 -14.38 12.10
N GLY A 485 0.93 -13.22 12.15
CA GLY A 485 1.54 -11.92 12.48
C GLY A 485 1.33 -10.83 11.41
N THR A 486 2.33 -9.94 11.29
CA THR A 486 2.25 -8.68 10.54
C THR A 486 1.79 -8.84 9.10
N PHE A 487 2.37 -9.76 8.33
CA PHE A 487 2.08 -9.95 6.90
C PHE A 487 1.23 -11.20 6.63
N TYR A 488 0.48 -11.70 7.61
CA TYR A 488 -0.32 -12.90 7.47
C TYR A 488 -1.45 -12.73 6.44
N HIS A 489 -1.70 -13.77 5.63
CA HIS A 489 -2.81 -13.90 4.67
C HIS A 489 -4.20 -14.02 5.33
N SER A 490 -4.23 -13.88 6.65
CA SER A 490 -5.37 -13.99 7.53
C SER A 490 -5.87 -15.41 7.84
N GLN A 491 -6.34 -15.58 9.07
CA GLN A 491 -6.96 -16.81 9.54
C GLN A 491 -8.28 -17.12 8.82
N TYR A 492 -8.99 -16.08 8.38
CA TYR A 492 -10.29 -16.22 7.72
C TYR A 492 -10.16 -16.77 6.29
N CYS A 493 -8.98 -16.63 5.69
CA CYS A 493 -8.66 -17.10 4.34
C CYS A 493 -8.05 -18.51 4.31
N GLN A 494 -7.87 -19.14 5.48
CA GLN A 494 -7.35 -20.50 5.50
C GLN A 494 -8.30 -21.51 4.83
N PRO A 495 -7.76 -22.60 4.27
CA PRO A 495 -8.59 -23.71 3.81
C PRO A 495 -9.49 -24.26 4.93
N CYS A 496 -10.58 -24.95 4.55
CA CYS A 496 -11.40 -25.63 5.55
C CYS A 496 -10.57 -26.66 6.33
N PRO A 497 -10.85 -26.87 7.64
CA PRO A 497 -10.32 -28.00 8.39
C PRO A 497 -10.70 -29.32 7.73
N GLY A 498 -9.92 -30.38 8.00
CA GLY A 498 -10.08 -31.68 7.34
C GLY A 498 -11.52 -32.23 7.45
N CYS A 499 -12.10 -32.07 8.63
CA CYS A 499 -13.43 -32.52 9.00
C CYS A 499 -14.56 -31.48 8.78
N GLY A 500 -14.19 -30.24 8.42
CA GLY A 500 -15.12 -29.12 8.43
C GLY A 500 -15.45 -28.59 9.82
N MET A 501 -16.40 -27.67 9.89
CA MET A 501 -16.81 -26.91 11.07
C MET A 501 -18.27 -27.19 11.43
N LYS A 502 -18.61 -27.10 12.71
CA LYS A 502 -19.98 -27.05 13.22
C LYS A 502 -20.15 -25.88 14.17
N LYS A 503 -21.38 -25.41 14.34
CA LYS A 503 -21.67 -24.41 15.38
C LYS A 503 -21.48 -25.04 16.75
N THR A 504 -20.95 -24.26 17.69
CA THR A 504 -20.90 -24.63 19.11
C THR A 504 -22.31 -24.82 19.66
N LYS A 505 -22.45 -25.58 20.76
CA LYS A 505 -23.77 -25.86 21.37
C LYS A 505 -24.57 -24.60 21.74
N ASN A 506 -23.89 -23.51 22.08
CA ASN A 506 -24.52 -22.22 22.41
C ASN A 506 -24.81 -21.35 21.16
N GLY A 507 -24.47 -21.81 19.95
CA GLY A 507 -24.70 -21.09 18.69
C GLY A 507 -23.78 -19.89 18.43
N ASN A 508 -22.92 -19.53 19.38
CA ASN A 508 -22.14 -18.28 19.36
C ASN A 508 -20.72 -18.45 18.81
N GLY A 509 -20.40 -19.59 18.22
CA GLY A 509 -19.06 -19.87 17.73
C GLY A 509 -19.01 -21.09 16.81
N TRP A 510 -17.79 -21.41 16.39
CA TRP A 510 -17.49 -22.54 15.53
C TRP A 510 -16.47 -23.45 16.19
N GLU A 511 -16.68 -24.76 16.07
CA GLU A 511 -15.74 -25.80 16.49
C GLU A 511 -15.53 -26.79 15.34
N GLU A 512 -14.35 -27.42 15.28
CA GLU A 512 -14.10 -28.47 14.30
C GLU A 512 -15.02 -29.66 14.55
N LYS A 513 -15.47 -30.33 13.48
CA LYS A 513 -16.23 -31.57 13.62
C LYS A 513 -15.33 -32.68 14.14
N ASP A 514 -15.87 -33.52 15.02
CA ASP A 514 -15.17 -34.69 15.55
C ASP A 514 -14.85 -35.67 14.41
N THR A 515 -13.73 -36.39 14.51
CA THR A 515 -13.26 -37.33 13.46
C THR A 515 -14.31 -38.37 13.05
N ASN A 516 -15.15 -38.82 13.99
CA ASN A 516 -16.25 -39.75 13.71
C ASN A 516 -17.31 -39.15 12.77
N GLN A 517 -17.54 -37.84 12.82
CA GLN A 517 -18.49 -37.14 11.95
C GLN A 517 -17.95 -36.91 10.52
N CYS A 518 -16.71 -37.31 10.26
CA CYS A 518 -16.03 -37.11 8.98
C CYS A 518 -16.00 -38.37 8.12
N ASN A 519 -16.48 -39.51 8.65
CA ASN A 519 -16.52 -40.78 7.95
C ASN A 519 -17.93 -41.04 7.39
N ILE A 520 -18.26 -40.41 6.26
CA ILE A 520 -19.54 -40.59 5.56
C ILE A 520 -19.39 -41.45 4.31
N LYS A 521 -20.46 -42.13 3.88
CA LYS A 521 -20.48 -42.89 2.63
C LYS A 521 -20.52 -41.94 1.43
N LEU A 522 -19.50 -42.02 0.58
CA LEU A 522 -19.45 -41.28 -0.68
C LEU A 522 -20.15 -42.01 -1.81
N TYR A 523 -20.54 -41.28 -2.86
CA TYR A 523 -21.06 -41.88 -4.09
C TYR A 523 -19.92 -42.35 -4.98
N LYS A 524 -20.18 -43.40 -5.76
CA LYS A 524 -19.30 -43.91 -6.82
C LYS A 524 -20.11 -44.18 -8.10
N PRO A 525 -19.47 -44.11 -9.27
CA PRO A 525 -20.12 -44.51 -10.51
C PRO A 525 -20.46 -46.00 -10.51
N THR A 526 -21.60 -46.34 -11.10
CA THR A 526 -21.98 -47.73 -11.42
C THR A 526 -21.07 -48.30 -12.51
N SER A 527 -21.02 -49.62 -12.64
CA SER A 527 -20.18 -50.30 -13.66
C SER A 527 -20.56 -49.95 -15.10
N SER A 528 -21.80 -49.52 -15.35
CA SER A 528 -22.31 -49.10 -16.66
C SER A 528 -22.28 -47.58 -16.90
N ALA A 529 -21.87 -46.78 -15.92
CA ALA A 529 -21.88 -45.32 -15.99
C ALA A 529 -20.94 -44.79 -17.07
N LYS A 530 -21.38 -43.81 -17.86
CA LYS A 530 -20.54 -43.15 -18.88
C LYS A 530 -20.33 -41.68 -18.49
N PRO A 531 -19.14 -41.30 -18.00
CA PRO A 531 -18.91 -39.93 -17.58
C PRO A 531 -18.91 -38.95 -18.74
N THR A 532 -19.34 -37.72 -18.48
CA THR A 532 -18.88 -36.58 -19.26
C THR A 532 -17.49 -36.18 -18.76
N GLU A 533 -16.49 -36.32 -19.63
CA GLU A 533 -15.11 -35.92 -19.32
C GLU A 533 -14.92 -34.42 -19.56
N ILE A 534 -14.55 -33.70 -18.50
CA ILE A 534 -14.33 -32.26 -18.51
C ILE A 534 -12.90 -31.98 -18.06
N LYS A 535 -12.03 -31.72 -19.05
CA LYS A 535 -10.63 -31.38 -18.81
C LYS A 535 -10.46 -29.88 -18.64
N ILE A 536 -10.25 -29.43 -17.40
CA ILE A 536 -10.10 -28.01 -17.06
C ILE A 536 -8.63 -27.65 -16.85
N LEU A 537 -8.23 -26.47 -17.31
CA LEU A 537 -6.93 -25.89 -16.98
C LEU A 537 -6.91 -25.54 -15.48
N LYS A 538 -5.89 -26.03 -14.77
CA LYS A 538 -5.69 -25.71 -13.35
C LYS A 538 -5.46 -24.21 -13.19
N SER A 539 -6.39 -23.57 -12.51
CA SER A 539 -6.16 -22.24 -11.93
C SER A 539 -5.49 -22.47 -10.58
N GLY A 540 -4.44 -21.72 -10.27
CA GLY A 540 -3.81 -21.78 -8.95
C GLY A 540 -4.80 -21.42 -7.84
N GLU A 541 -4.54 -21.85 -6.60
CA GLU A 541 -5.40 -21.50 -5.47
C GLU A 541 -5.09 -20.08 -4.95
N LYS A 542 -3.81 -19.68 -5.00
CA LYS A 542 -3.33 -18.33 -4.67
C LYS A 542 -2.99 -17.51 -5.91
N HIS A 543 -2.85 -16.19 -5.76
CA HIS A 543 -2.49 -15.28 -6.86
C HIS A 543 -1.20 -15.71 -7.58
N ASP A 544 -0.14 -16.02 -6.84
CA ASP A 544 1.14 -16.43 -7.43
C ASP A 544 1.04 -17.80 -8.11
N ASP A 545 0.24 -18.72 -7.56
CA ASP A 545 -0.03 -20.00 -8.20
C ASP A 545 -0.77 -19.80 -9.53
N ILE A 546 -1.74 -18.88 -9.59
CA ILE A 546 -2.47 -18.55 -10.83
C ILE A 546 -1.49 -18.03 -11.88
N LYS A 547 -0.64 -17.07 -11.50
CA LYS A 547 0.41 -16.53 -12.37
C LYS A 547 1.30 -17.65 -12.90
N GLU A 548 1.83 -18.50 -12.02
CA GLU A 548 2.70 -19.61 -12.39
C GLU A 548 2.01 -20.60 -13.34
N LYS A 549 0.76 -21.00 -13.05
CA LYS A 549 0.00 -21.94 -13.88
C LYS A 549 -0.33 -21.37 -15.26
N ILE A 550 -0.75 -20.11 -15.33
CA ILE A 550 -1.02 -19.44 -16.61
C ILE A 550 0.28 -19.27 -17.40
N GLU A 551 1.39 -18.88 -16.77
CA GLU A 551 2.68 -18.77 -17.45
C GLU A 551 3.21 -20.13 -17.94
N GLN A 552 3.02 -21.21 -17.18
CA GLN A 552 3.34 -22.57 -17.62
C GLN A 552 2.48 -22.98 -18.82
N PHE A 553 1.18 -22.66 -18.80
CA PHE A 553 0.29 -22.89 -19.94
C PHE A 553 0.74 -22.11 -21.18
N CYS A 554 1.09 -20.83 -21.03
CA CYS A 554 1.61 -20.00 -22.13
C CYS A 554 2.87 -20.58 -22.78
N LYS A 555 3.72 -21.28 -22.01
CA LYS A 555 4.98 -21.86 -22.48
C LYS A 555 4.80 -23.18 -23.26
N THR A 556 3.63 -23.80 -23.22
CA THR A 556 3.36 -25.00 -24.04
C THR A 556 3.33 -24.61 -25.52
N GLN A 557 4.13 -25.27 -26.37
CA GLN A 557 4.47 -24.80 -27.73
C GLN A 557 3.28 -24.47 -28.64
N ASN A 558 3.50 -23.51 -29.54
CA ASN A 558 2.68 -23.21 -30.72
C ASN A 558 3.06 -24.19 -31.84
N GLY A 559 2.25 -25.22 -32.09
CA GLY A 559 2.43 -26.12 -33.23
C GLY A 559 1.54 -25.70 -34.40
N SER A 560 2.01 -24.75 -35.20
CA SER A 560 1.60 -24.64 -36.61
C SER A 560 2.87 -24.86 -37.41
N ASP A 561 3.14 -26.13 -37.75
CA ASP A 561 3.69 -26.59 -39.03
C ASP A 561 3.95 -28.10 -38.94
N GLY A 562 3.53 -28.80 -40.00
CA GLY A 562 3.45 -30.25 -40.03
C GLY A 562 4.80 -30.94 -39.99
N SER A 563 4.98 -31.85 -39.04
CA SER A 563 5.45 -33.23 -39.28
C SER A 563 5.30 -34.02 -37.98
N GLY A 564 4.87 -35.28 -38.09
CA GLY A 564 4.36 -36.10 -36.99
C GLY A 564 5.34 -36.31 -35.83
N GLY A 565 4.81 -36.18 -34.60
CA GLY A 565 5.50 -36.54 -33.37
C GLY A 565 4.77 -36.08 -32.09
N GLY A 566 3.85 -36.91 -31.58
CA GLY A 566 3.38 -36.95 -30.18
C GLY A 566 3.12 -35.62 -29.45
N ASN A 567 1.92 -35.08 -29.60
CA ASN A 567 1.42 -33.94 -28.82
C ASN A 567 1.07 -34.36 -27.37
N SER A 568 2.04 -34.47 -26.48
CA SER A 568 1.75 -34.72 -25.05
C SER A 568 1.55 -33.40 -24.31
N GLU A 569 0.29 -32.97 -24.18
CA GLU A 569 -0.07 -31.93 -23.23
C GLU A 569 0.42 -32.33 -21.83
N LYS A 570 1.20 -31.48 -21.15
CA LYS A 570 1.69 -31.78 -19.79
C LYS A 570 0.49 -32.02 -18.86
N LYS A 571 0.27 -33.29 -18.47
CA LYS A 571 -0.85 -33.74 -17.62
C LYS A 571 -0.98 -32.95 -16.31
N GLU A 572 0.12 -32.40 -15.83
CA GLU A 572 0.20 -31.58 -14.61
C GLU A 572 -0.56 -30.24 -14.67
N LEU A 573 -0.87 -29.72 -15.87
CA LEU A 573 -1.56 -28.44 -16.07
C LEU A 573 -3.07 -28.55 -16.03
N TYR A 574 -3.63 -29.77 -16.08
CA TYR A 574 -5.06 -29.98 -16.22
C TYR A 574 -5.64 -30.83 -15.09
N ASP A 575 -6.83 -30.49 -14.64
CA ASP A 575 -7.67 -31.36 -13.81
C ASP A 575 -8.67 -32.07 -14.74
N GLU A 576 -8.70 -33.40 -14.69
CA GLU A 576 -9.57 -34.24 -15.52
C GLU A 576 -10.78 -34.66 -14.69
N TRP A 577 -11.86 -33.87 -14.75
CA TRP A 577 -13.09 -34.16 -14.02
C TRP A 577 -13.97 -35.12 -14.82
N LYS A 578 -14.60 -36.06 -14.12
CA LYS A 578 -15.59 -36.98 -14.66
C LYS A 578 -16.93 -36.70 -14.00
N CYS A 579 -17.90 -36.21 -14.77
CA CYS A 579 -19.22 -35.86 -14.27
C CYS A 579 -20.27 -36.90 -14.67
N TYR A 580 -21.13 -37.26 -13.73
CA TYR A 580 -22.11 -38.34 -13.82
C TYR A 580 -23.48 -37.83 -13.40
N GLN A 581 -24.54 -38.36 -14.03
CA GLN A 581 -25.92 -38.10 -13.63
C GLN A 581 -26.28 -38.92 -12.38
N ILE A 582 -27.31 -38.47 -11.65
CA ILE A 582 -27.73 -39.14 -10.39
C ILE A 582 -28.04 -40.63 -10.58
N GLY A 583 -28.72 -41.00 -11.67
CA GLY A 583 -29.05 -42.40 -11.98
C GLY A 583 -27.85 -43.30 -12.33
N GLU A 584 -26.67 -42.72 -12.53
CA GLU A 584 -25.44 -43.43 -12.82
C GLU A 584 -24.58 -43.66 -11.57
N LEU A 585 -25.02 -43.17 -10.42
CA LEU A 585 -24.30 -43.19 -9.15
C LEU A 585 -24.92 -44.18 -8.17
N THR A 586 -24.09 -44.77 -7.33
CA THR A 586 -24.49 -45.60 -6.19
C THR A 586 -23.64 -45.28 -4.97
N LYS A 587 -24.13 -45.54 -3.76
CA LYS A 587 -23.32 -45.35 -2.55
C LYS A 587 -22.20 -46.39 -2.51
N ASP A 588 -21.01 -45.94 -2.12
CA ASP A 588 -19.91 -46.86 -1.88
C ASP A 588 -20.22 -47.68 -0.62
N GLY A 589 -20.25 -49.01 -0.76
CA GLY A 589 -20.62 -49.94 0.31
C GLY A 589 -19.55 -50.12 1.39
N GLN A 590 -18.66 -49.14 1.58
CA GLN A 590 -17.60 -49.15 2.59
C GLN A 590 -18.10 -48.66 3.96
N GLU A 591 -17.29 -48.89 5.00
CA GLU A 591 -17.54 -48.46 6.38
C GLU A 591 -17.66 -46.92 6.48
N GLY A 592 -18.87 -46.43 6.74
CA GLY A 592 -19.17 -45.01 6.91
C GLY A 592 -20.62 -44.80 7.31
N MET A 593 -20.96 -43.61 7.81
CA MET A 593 -22.35 -43.27 8.14
C MET A 593 -23.09 -42.69 6.93
N ASP A 594 -24.40 -42.88 6.89
CA ASP A 594 -25.26 -42.19 5.94
C ASP A 594 -25.40 -40.71 6.32
N ASP A 595 -25.33 -39.81 5.34
CA ASP A 595 -25.45 -38.36 5.48
C ASP A 595 -26.62 -37.88 4.61
N PRO A 596 -27.83 -37.73 5.18
CA PRO A 596 -29.02 -37.34 4.41
C PRO A 596 -28.89 -35.97 3.73
N ASP A 597 -28.11 -35.06 4.32
CA ASP A 597 -27.87 -33.75 3.70
C ASP A 597 -26.98 -33.90 2.46
N TYR A 598 -25.97 -34.78 2.51
CA TYR A 598 -25.17 -35.11 1.34
C TYR A 598 -25.98 -35.78 0.25
N ASP A 599 -26.82 -36.74 0.60
CA ASP A 599 -27.68 -37.45 -0.37
C ASP A 599 -28.57 -36.44 -1.13
N ARG A 600 -29.24 -35.56 -0.38
CA ARG A 600 -30.06 -34.48 -0.96
C ARG A 600 -29.25 -33.55 -1.87
N LEU A 601 -28.01 -33.20 -1.48
CA LEU A 601 -27.13 -32.38 -2.33
C LEU A 601 -26.83 -33.07 -3.66
N VAL A 602 -26.55 -34.37 -3.67
CA VAL A 602 -26.24 -35.10 -4.91
C VAL A 602 -27.48 -35.26 -5.78
N GLU A 603 -28.64 -35.53 -5.17
CA GLU A 603 -29.94 -35.64 -5.86
C GLU A 603 -30.37 -34.34 -6.54
N THR A 604 -30.22 -33.21 -5.85
CA THR A 604 -30.65 -31.89 -6.35
C THR A 604 -29.55 -31.12 -7.08
N GLY A 605 -28.30 -31.55 -6.96
CA GLY A 605 -27.10 -30.87 -7.44
C GLY A 605 -26.72 -31.15 -8.89
N GLY A 606 -27.62 -31.77 -9.66
CA GLY A 606 -27.41 -32.05 -11.09
C GLY A 606 -26.43 -33.20 -11.37
N GLY A 607 -26.26 -34.10 -10.40
CA GLY A 607 -25.29 -35.20 -10.46
C GLY A 607 -23.99 -34.90 -9.72
N LEU A 608 -22.93 -35.66 -10.01
CA LEU A 608 -21.65 -35.60 -9.29
C LEU A 608 -20.46 -35.57 -10.24
N CYS A 609 -19.52 -34.66 -9.98
CA CYS A 609 -18.24 -34.59 -10.64
C CYS A 609 -17.12 -35.08 -9.71
N ILE A 610 -16.31 -36.01 -10.22
CA ILE A 610 -15.23 -36.67 -9.50
C ILE A 610 -13.89 -36.34 -10.17
N LEU A 611 -12.90 -35.96 -9.35
CA LEU A 611 -11.51 -35.76 -9.76
C LEU A 611 -10.61 -36.73 -8.99
N GLU A 612 -9.87 -37.57 -9.72
CA GLU A 612 -8.84 -38.43 -9.08
C GLU A 612 -7.71 -37.58 -8.49
N ASN A 613 -7.34 -37.85 -7.24
CA ASN A 613 -6.22 -37.16 -6.61
C ASN A 613 -4.88 -37.78 -7.02
N GLN A 614 -4.16 -37.10 -7.91
CA GLN A 614 -2.86 -37.58 -8.38
C GLN A 614 -1.79 -37.60 -7.27
N LYS A 615 -1.91 -36.76 -6.22
CA LYS A 615 -0.93 -36.68 -5.14
C LYS A 615 -0.89 -37.95 -4.27
N LYS A 616 -2.00 -38.68 -4.14
CA LYS A 616 -2.03 -39.94 -3.39
C LYS A 616 -1.28 -41.08 -4.12
N LYS A 617 -1.00 -40.93 -5.43
CA LYS A 617 -0.24 -41.92 -6.22
C LYS A 617 1.28 -41.84 -5.98
N GLU A 618 1.78 -40.73 -5.42
CA GLU A 618 3.17 -40.56 -5.01
C GLU A 618 3.38 -41.10 -3.57
N LYS A 619 3.58 -42.43 -3.47
CA LYS A 619 3.68 -43.17 -2.19
C LYS A 619 4.89 -42.80 -1.29
N SER A 620 5.75 -41.87 -1.71
CA SER A 620 7.01 -41.54 -1.04
C SER A 620 6.98 -40.33 -0.10
N ASP A 621 5.92 -39.51 -0.11
CA ASP A 621 5.78 -38.35 0.79
C ASP A 621 4.89 -38.70 2.00
N PRO A 622 5.39 -38.63 3.26
CA PRO A 622 4.57 -38.83 4.46
C PRO A 622 3.32 -37.94 4.54
N LYS A 623 3.32 -36.76 3.87
CA LYS A 623 2.15 -35.87 3.81
C LYS A 623 1.04 -36.37 2.89
N SER A 624 1.32 -37.26 1.93
CA SER A 624 0.33 -37.76 0.97
C SER A 624 -0.62 -38.81 1.56
N GLN A 625 -0.31 -39.37 2.73
CA GLN A 625 -1.16 -40.38 3.40
C GLN A 625 -2.49 -39.82 3.91
N ASN A 626 -2.57 -38.52 4.19
CA ASN A 626 -3.76 -37.84 4.73
C ASN A 626 -4.62 -37.15 3.67
N GLU A 627 -4.25 -37.28 2.39
CA GLU A 627 -5.00 -36.71 1.26
C GLU A 627 -6.05 -37.72 0.75
N PRO A 628 -7.24 -37.25 0.34
CA PRO A 628 -8.30 -38.13 -0.14
C PRO A 628 -7.93 -38.77 -1.49
N GLU A 629 -8.52 -39.92 -1.82
CA GLU A 629 -8.29 -40.62 -3.10
C GLU A 629 -8.80 -39.84 -4.30
N GLN A 630 -9.89 -39.12 -4.07
CA GLN A 630 -10.62 -38.37 -5.07
C GLN A 630 -11.28 -37.17 -4.41
N PHE A 631 -11.56 -36.15 -5.20
CA PHE A 631 -12.40 -35.03 -4.81
C PHE A 631 -13.75 -35.15 -5.49
N GLN A 632 -14.82 -34.93 -4.72
CA GLN A 632 -16.21 -34.98 -5.19
C GLN A 632 -16.87 -33.62 -4.97
N LYS A 633 -17.60 -33.16 -5.98
CA LYS A 633 -18.52 -32.02 -5.93
C LYS A 633 -19.78 -32.40 -6.69
N THR A 634 -20.93 -31.85 -6.34
CA THR A 634 -22.09 -31.96 -7.24
C THR A 634 -21.78 -31.22 -8.54
N PHE A 635 -22.54 -31.47 -9.61
CA PHE A 635 -22.29 -30.76 -10.86
C PHE A 635 -22.52 -29.26 -10.73
N ASN A 636 -23.57 -28.82 -10.02
CA ASN A 636 -23.83 -27.40 -9.78
C ASN A 636 -22.65 -26.74 -9.03
N GLU A 637 -22.09 -27.45 -8.06
CA GLU A 637 -20.91 -27.00 -7.32
C GLU A 637 -19.66 -26.92 -8.21
N PHE A 638 -19.47 -27.91 -9.09
CA PHE A 638 -18.42 -27.88 -10.11
C PHE A 638 -18.59 -26.73 -11.13
N PHE A 639 -19.82 -26.41 -11.49
CA PHE A 639 -20.14 -25.30 -12.38
C PHE A 639 -19.73 -23.95 -11.75
N TYR A 640 -20.12 -23.69 -10.51
CA TYR A 640 -19.72 -22.47 -9.79
C TYR A 640 -18.21 -22.41 -9.52
N PHE A 641 -17.60 -23.55 -9.21
CA PHE A 641 -16.15 -23.69 -9.09
C PHE A 641 -15.42 -23.22 -10.35
N TRP A 642 -15.90 -23.67 -11.51
CA TRP A 642 -15.32 -23.29 -12.80
C TRP A 642 -15.47 -21.79 -13.08
N ILE A 643 -16.67 -21.24 -12.83
CA ILE A 643 -16.93 -19.79 -12.99
C ILE A 643 -16.00 -18.97 -12.10
N GLY A 644 -15.86 -19.34 -10.81
CA GLY A 644 -14.99 -18.66 -9.87
C GLY A 644 -13.55 -18.61 -10.37
N ARG A 645 -13.01 -19.74 -10.85
CA ARG A 645 -11.67 -19.82 -11.44
C ARG A 645 -11.54 -19.00 -12.73
N PHE A 646 -12.54 -19.07 -13.61
CA PHE A 646 -12.57 -18.26 -14.83
C PHE A 646 -12.49 -16.76 -14.55
N LEU A 647 -13.27 -16.27 -13.57
CA LEU A 647 -13.23 -14.87 -13.16
C LEU A 647 -11.88 -14.48 -12.55
N ASN A 648 -11.26 -15.36 -11.77
CA ASN A 648 -9.94 -15.12 -11.17
C ASN A 648 -8.83 -14.99 -12.21
N ASP A 649 -8.77 -15.95 -13.12
CA ASP A 649 -7.84 -15.94 -14.25
C ASP A 649 -8.07 -14.67 -15.10
N SER A 650 -9.34 -14.28 -15.30
CA SER A 650 -9.70 -13.07 -16.04
C SER A 650 -9.21 -11.79 -15.35
N MET A 651 -9.24 -11.72 -14.01
CA MET A 651 -8.66 -10.60 -13.26
C MET A 651 -7.14 -10.52 -13.43
N TYR A 652 -6.44 -11.66 -13.42
CA TYR A 652 -5.01 -11.71 -13.73
C TYR A 652 -4.72 -11.24 -15.16
N TRP A 653 -5.46 -11.74 -16.14
CA TRP A 653 -5.33 -11.31 -17.53
C TRP A 653 -5.61 -9.83 -17.71
N ARG A 654 -6.66 -9.31 -17.08
CA ARG A 654 -6.94 -7.86 -17.04
C ARG A 654 -5.78 -7.08 -16.46
N GLY A 655 -5.00 -7.61 -15.52
CA GLY A 655 -3.77 -6.95 -15.07
C GLY A 655 -2.68 -6.94 -16.14
N LYS A 656 -2.52 -8.05 -16.86
CA LYS A 656 -1.44 -8.31 -17.81
C LYS A 656 -1.64 -7.58 -19.16
N VAL A 657 -2.71 -7.93 -19.89
CA VAL A 657 -2.96 -7.41 -21.25
C VAL A 657 -3.50 -5.97 -21.26
N ASN A 658 -4.02 -5.44 -20.16
CA ASN A 658 -4.59 -4.08 -20.13
C ASN A 658 -3.53 -2.99 -20.37
N SER A 659 -2.26 -3.26 -20.04
CA SER A 659 -1.17 -2.37 -20.40
C SER A 659 -1.02 -2.24 -21.92
N CYS A 660 -1.13 -3.37 -22.64
CA CYS A 660 -1.10 -3.43 -24.10
C CYS A 660 -2.34 -2.82 -24.75
N ILE A 661 -3.53 -3.08 -24.21
CA ILE A 661 -4.80 -2.50 -24.70
C ILE A 661 -4.78 -0.97 -24.57
N ASN A 662 -4.34 -0.44 -23.43
CA ASN A 662 -4.30 1.01 -23.19
C ASN A 662 -3.12 1.72 -23.87
N LYS A 663 -2.00 1.02 -24.10
CA LYS A 663 -0.85 1.54 -24.87
C LYS A 663 -1.07 1.57 -26.39
N SER A 664 -2.16 0.99 -26.90
CA SER A 664 -2.51 1.03 -28.35
C SER A 664 -2.61 2.46 -28.92
N LYS A 665 -2.69 3.48 -28.06
CA LYS A 665 -2.61 4.91 -28.42
C LYS A 665 -1.20 5.43 -28.80
N ARG A 666 -0.14 4.60 -28.78
CA ARG A 666 1.27 5.02 -29.06
C ARG A 666 1.88 4.44 -30.36
N GLU A 667 1.11 3.78 -31.23
CA GLU A 667 1.54 3.30 -32.56
C GLU A 667 2.79 2.38 -32.60
N LYS A 668 3.26 1.83 -31.46
CA LYS A 668 4.41 0.91 -31.41
C LYS A 668 3.99 -0.48 -30.95
N CYS A 669 4.20 -1.48 -31.80
CA CYS A 669 4.01 -2.88 -31.48
C CYS A 669 5.18 -3.37 -30.60
N GLU A 670 4.93 -3.62 -29.32
CA GLU A 670 5.92 -4.22 -28.41
C GLU A 670 5.84 -5.76 -28.54
N GLU A 671 6.97 -6.46 -28.78
CA GLU A 671 6.99 -7.93 -28.88
C GLU A 671 6.43 -8.63 -27.65
N GLU A 672 6.60 -8.02 -26.47
CA GLU A 672 6.04 -8.50 -25.20
C GLU A 672 4.50 -8.53 -25.27
N CYS A 673 3.88 -7.44 -25.76
CA CYS A 673 2.43 -7.38 -25.95
C CYS A 673 1.92 -8.43 -26.95
N LYS A 674 2.66 -8.71 -28.03
CA LYS A 674 2.31 -9.79 -28.96
C LYS A 674 2.26 -11.14 -28.25
N LYS A 675 3.30 -11.48 -27.48
CA LYS A 675 3.38 -12.74 -26.72
C LYS A 675 2.25 -12.86 -25.68
N GLU A 676 1.95 -11.77 -24.97
CA GLU A 676 0.88 -11.75 -23.98
C GLU A 676 -0.50 -11.92 -24.60
N CYS A 677 -0.79 -11.21 -25.69
CA CYS A 677 -2.06 -11.32 -26.41
C CYS A 677 -2.26 -12.69 -27.07
N GLU A 678 -1.21 -13.26 -27.66
CA GLU A 678 -1.24 -14.62 -28.23
C GLU A 678 -1.56 -15.67 -27.16
N CYS A 679 -0.91 -15.58 -25.99
CA CYS A 679 -1.24 -16.49 -24.91
C CYS A 679 -2.66 -16.25 -24.36
N PHE A 680 -3.11 -15.00 -24.26
CA PHE A 680 -4.46 -14.70 -23.82
C PHE A 680 -5.50 -15.32 -24.77
N GLN A 681 -5.31 -15.21 -26.07
CA GLN A 681 -6.16 -15.85 -27.08
C GLN A 681 -6.18 -17.37 -26.93
N LYS A 682 -5.02 -18.00 -26.71
CA LYS A 682 -4.92 -19.45 -26.44
C LYS A 682 -5.69 -19.84 -25.18
N TRP A 683 -5.58 -19.05 -24.11
CA TRP A 683 -6.30 -19.26 -22.86
C TRP A 683 -7.82 -19.14 -23.07
N ILE A 684 -8.30 -18.14 -23.83
CA ILE A 684 -9.72 -18.01 -24.20
C ILE A 684 -10.20 -19.24 -24.97
N GLY A 685 -9.41 -19.70 -25.95
CA GLY A 685 -9.71 -20.91 -26.71
C GLY A 685 -9.92 -22.12 -25.80
N LYS A 686 -9.00 -22.33 -24.85
CA LYS A 686 -9.11 -23.39 -23.84
C LYS A 686 -10.36 -23.24 -22.97
N LYS A 687 -10.69 -22.03 -22.50
CA LYS A 687 -11.90 -21.78 -21.71
C LYS A 687 -13.18 -22.01 -22.49
N LYS A 688 -13.18 -21.78 -23.80
CA LYS A 688 -14.31 -22.10 -24.68
C LYS A 688 -14.53 -23.62 -24.76
N GLU A 689 -13.47 -24.40 -24.95
CA GLU A 689 -13.55 -25.88 -24.94
C GLU A 689 -14.09 -26.42 -23.61
N GLU A 690 -13.57 -25.92 -22.49
CA GLU A 690 -14.04 -26.27 -21.15
C GLU A 690 -15.55 -25.97 -21.01
N TRP A 691 -15.96 -24.77 -21.41
CA TRP A 691 -17.35 -24.32 -21.33
C TRP A 691 -18.30 -25.13 -22.20
N ASP A 692 -17.86 -25.53 -23.40
CA ASP A 692 -18.67 -26.37 -24.29
C ASP A 692 -18.96 -27.74 -23.66
N LYS A 693 -17.97 -28.36 -22.99
CA LYS A 693 -18.15 -29.61 -22.25
C LYS A 693 -19.03 -29.46 -21.00
N ILE A 694 -18.90 -28.33 -20.29
CA ILE A 694 -19.78 -28.01 -19.17
C ILE A 694 -21.23 -27.89 -19.64
N LYS A 695 -21.48 -27.18 -20.75
CA LYS A 695 -22.82 -27.06 -21.33
C LYS A 695 -23.38 -28.40 -21.80
N GLU A 696 -22.53 -29.28 -22.34
CA GLU A 696 -22.92 -30.64 -22.76
C GLU A 696 -23.54 -31.40 -21.58
N HIS A 697 -22.85 -31.42 -20.43
CA HIS A 697 -23.37 -32.06 -19.22
C HIS A 697 -24.55 -31.31 -18.59
N PHE A 698 -24.54 -29.97 -18.60
CA PHE A 698 -25.66 -29.19 -18.06
C PHE A 698 -26.98 -29.53 -18.78
N LYS A 699 -26.93 -29.78 -20.09
CA LYS A 699 -28.11 -30.15 -20.89
C LYS A 699 -28.64 -31.55 -20.61
N THR A 700 -27.88 -32.42 -19.94
CA THR A 700 -28.37 -33.77 -19.59
C THR A 700 -29.14 -33.80 -18.27
N GLN A 701 -29.21 -32.67 -17.55
CA GLN A 701 -29.99 -32.58 -16.31
C GLN A 701 -31.50 -32.57 -16.59
N ASP A 702 -32.24 -33.28 -15.74
CA ASP A 702 -33.70 -33.24 -15.70
C ASP A 702 -34.17 -32.15 -14.73
N PHE A 703 -34.74 -31.07 -15.26
CA PHE A 703 -35.29 -29.97 -14.48
C PHE A 703 -36.77 -30.18 -14.08
N GLY A 704 -37.33 -31.35 -14.37
CA GLY A 704 -38.75 -31.65 -14.23
C GLY A 704 -39.59 -31.03 -15.35
N VAL A 705 -40.74 -31.65 -15.64
CA VAL A 705 -41.70 -31.16 -16.63
C VAL A 705 -42.22 -29.78 -16.19
N LYS A 706 -42.10 -28.77 -17.07
CA LYS A 706 -42.80 -27.48 -16.93
C LYS A 706 -44.24 -27.74 -16.52
N LEU A 707 -44.65 -27.25 -15.34
CA LEU A 707 -46.07 -27.19 -14.99
C LEU A 707 -46.81 -26.52 -16.16
N GLN A 708 -47.59 -27.30 -16.92
CA GLN A 708 -48.67 -26.76 -17.72
C GLN A 708 -49.58 -26.04 -16.74
N ILE A 709 -49.62 -24.72 -16.85
CA ILE A 709 -50.65 -23.89 -16.26
C ILE A 709 -51.97 -24.46 -16.79
N MET A 710 -52.70 -25.17 -15.93
CA MET A 710 -54.09 -25.55 -16.21
C MET A 710 -54.91 -24.25 -16.20
N SER A 711 -54.98 -23.58 -17.35
CA SER A 711 -56.03 -22.63 -17.66
C SER A 711 -57.31 -23.43 -17.94
N GLY A 712 -57.99 -23.81 -16.87
CA GLY A 712 -59.25 -24.54 -16.89
C GLY A 712 -60.16 -24.05 -15.77
N ILE A 713 -60.48 -22.75 -15.79
CA ILE A 713 -61.65 -22.18 -15.11
C ILE A 713 -62.30 -21.21 -16.09
N HIS A 714 -63.35 -21.68 -16.76
CA HIS A 714 -64.48 -20.89 -17.26
C HIS A 714 -65.75 -21.71 -17.02
#